data_AF-A0A6P0THU7-F1
#
_entry.id   AF-A0A6P0THU7-F1
#
_cell.length_a   1.000
_cell.length_b   1.000
_cell.length_c   1.000
_cell.angle_alpha   90.00
_cell.angle_beta   90.00
_cell.angle_gamma   90.00
#
_symmetry.space_group_name_H-M   'P 1'
#
loop_
_entity.id
_entity.type
_entity.pdbx_description
1 polymer ?
#
loop_
_entity_poly.entity_id
_entity_poly.type
_entity_poly.pdbx_seq_one_letter_code
_entity_poly.pdbx_strand_id
1 'polypeptide(L)'
;MTGKFHNWSKLFILMALSLLVVIIPPSPGTATAQADHLTTEGFMAFNAANYPRAAELWQRAHHLYQESGTAAEYYGSAINLSFALERSGFPYRACHGLEEALFGRPRGYCSTQAQRAQEAVTPHWTPDPPDESLDALTRLGDILTQIGHYSEAETLLNSAPHSPHTQLAFANLLLAQAKTVATRSQLIREPSALPQQLRQDAAYILDELLATDTPPAIQTLAAIKRLNLPAHETVEVEAIDIHGLPRFQQFSATLELAEVWLHTDPNQFRIIIQQALNLAQTNREQAEVYNLLGMWTLQQGNIDRAIEVYQTSYTQAQASNHSDLAYQAAAQLAQLYPDRPTQQRWLEAAIDQLERVKSTFTITARNLPEIETDIQTIFRQYMTLLAQDGKPIVPSFRTMKRWAIDTYLKCSQAESSLIELNHPATVDPTDAVMITIIPLNDGRIAVVTDGAVKTHYFVPMDILSQIDQLKAMLNPYGPAPEAELQQVAKTVYDQLKLDSLLNPSIHHLYLNVDREFEGLSFAALYDGQHYLIETYEIHYGEAIQSTNESPDSLLAAGISEPNTELDTTFLTPIPAVSAELRAISQSLKPSKILLNDAFTLNRFTNELNARSPAILHMATHSKFSSDPRATALLMWDQEINPFEIGTLIRNAGPRIAILSSCETAQGGRLGLSGLAVQANINHLVATHELVDSEAAFLLMTRFYDALAQGQSISQSLQHAQADLIRTQFFHHPIYWSPFILIEEN
;
A
#
# COMPACT_ATOMS: atom_id res chain seq x y z
N MET A 1 -64.41 9.41 -68.50
CA MET A 1 -64.19 8.62 -67.27
C MET A 1 -62.79 8.01 -67.31
N THR A 2 -61.76 8.80 -67.08
CA THR A 2 -60.33 8.38 -67.19
C THR A 2 -59.59 8.73 -65.90
N GLY A 3 -60.22 8.45 -64.76
CA GLY A 3 -59.81 8.96 -63.44
C GLY A 3 -59.45 7.91 -62.40
N LYS A 4 -59.14 6.64 -62.77
CA LYS A 4 -58.82 5.61 -61.78
C LYS A 4 -57.60 4.71 -62.03
N PHE A 5 -56.77 4.99 -63.05
CA PHE A 5 -55.51 4.25 -63.27
C PHE A 5 -54.22 5.03 -62.97
N HIS A 6 -54.31 6.32 -62.58
CA HIS A 6 -53.12 7.15 -62.31
C HIS A 6 -52.65 7.16 -60.84
N ASN A 7 -53.38 6.50 -59.93
CA ASN A 7 -53.03 6.49 -58.49
C ASN A 7 -52.22 5.26 -58.04
N TRP A 8 -52.18 4.18 -58.81
CA TRP A 8 -51.44 2.97 -58.42
C TRP A 8 -49.94 3.05 -58.76
N SER A 9 -49.56 3.81 -59.81
CA SER A 9 -48.14 4.07 -60.12
C SER A 9 -47.50 5.04 -59.13
N LYS A 10 -48.25 6.02 -58.60
CA LYS A 10 -47.76 6.94 -57.56
C LYS A 10 -47.57 6.24 -56.20
N LEU A 11 -48.42 5.27 -55.85
CA LEU A 11 -48.27 4.52 -54.60
C LEU A 11 -47.06 3.56 -54.62
N PHE A 12 -46.74 2.97 -55.77
CA PHE A 12 -45.54 2.14 -55.93
C PHE A 12 -44.24 2.96 -55.92
N ILE A 13 -44.25 4.17 -56.50
CA ILE A 13 -43.08 5.07 -56.47
C ILE A 13 -42.87 5.64 -55.06
N LEU A 14 -43.93 5.94 -54.29
CA LEU A 14 -43.80 6.38 -52.90
C LEU A 14 -43.36 5.27 -51.94
N MET A 15 -43.77 4.01 -52.15
CA MET A 15 -43.24 2.88 -51.36
C MET A 15 -41.80 2.51 -51.74
N ALA A 16 -41.40 2.70 -53.00
CA ALA A 16 -40.00 2.52 -53.42
C ALA A 16 -39.09 3.66 -52.90
N LEU A 17 -39.59 4.90 -52.77
CA LEU A 17 -38.83 6.00 -52.17
C LEU A 17 -38.75 5.95 -50.64
N SER A 18 -39.69 5.32 -49.93
CA SER A 18 -39.57 5.11 -48.49
C SER A 18 -38.67 3.92 -48.11
N LEU A 19 -38.44 2.96 -49.02
CA LEU A 19 -37.44 1.90 -48.84
C LEU A 19 -36.02 2.29 -49.31
N LEU A 20 -35.84 3.40 -50.04
CA LEU A 20 -34.53 3.91 -50.47
C LEU A 20 -33.93 4.98 -49.53
N VAL A 21 -34.58 5.29 -48.41
CA VAL A 21 -33.99 6.11 -47.33
C VAL A 21 -33.20 5.25 -46.33
N VAL A 22 -33.16 3.93 -46.53
CA VAL A 22 -32.24 3.04 -45.83
C VAL A 22 -31.22 2.56 -46.87
N ILE A 23 -29.93 2.69 -46.58
CA ILE A 23 -28.75 2.44 -47.45
C ILE A 23 -28.32 3.65 -48.31
N ILE A 24 -28.32 4.85 -47.73
CA ILE A 24 -27.18 5.75 -47.93
C ILE A 24 -26.45 5.72 -46.59
N PRO A 25 -25.26 5.10 -46.45
CA PRO A 25 -24.46 5.31 -45.25
C PRO A 25 -24.33 6.83 -45.09
N PRO A 26 -24.43 7.40 -43.87
CA PRO A 26 -24.17 8.82 -43.70
C PRO A 26 -22.87 9.11 -44.44
N SER A 27 -22.88 10.13 -45.32
CA SER A 27 -21.64 10.68 -45.87
C SER A 27 -20.64 10.70 -44.74
N PRO A 28 -19.41 10.16 -44.89
CA PRO A 28 -18.48 10.08 -43.78
C PRO A 28 -18.45 11.48 -43.18
N GLY A 29 -19.01 11.60 -41.97
CA GLY A 29 -18.99 12.87 -41.26
C GLY A 29 -17.52 13.28 -41.20
N THR A 30 -17.25 14.57 -41.14
CA THR A 30 -15.91 15.02 -40.78
C THR A 30 -15.45 14.21 -39.56
N ALA A 31 -14.14 13.91 -39.45
CA ALA A 31 -13.63 13.12 -38.33
C ALA A 31 -14.09 13.66 -36.96
N THR A 32 -14.32 14.98 -36.87
CA THR A 32 -14.99 15.67 -35.76
C THR A 32 -16.43 15.20 -35.50
N ALA A 33 -17.30 15.10 -36.50
CA ALA A 33 -18.69 14.62 -36.31
C ALA A 33 -18.75 13.15 -35.84
N GLN A 34 -17.78 12.33 -36.26
CA GLN A 34 -17.63 10.97 -35.74
C GLN A 34 -17.12 10.96 -34.30
N ALA A 35 -16.18 11.86 -33.97
CA ALA A 35 -15.69 12.05 -32.61
C ALA A 35 -16.81 12.54 -31.67
N ASP A 36 -17.65 13.48 -32.09
CA ASP A 36 -18.80 13.98 -31.30
C ASP A 36 -19.79 12.88 -30.98
N HIS A 37 -20.06 12.01 -31.95
CA HIS A 37 -20.92 10.84 -31.76
C HIS A 37 -20.33 9.87 -30.73
N LEU A 38 -19.04 9.55 -30.85
CA LEU A 38 -18.33 8.69 -29.88
C LEU A 38 -18.26 9.32 -28.50
N THR A 39 -18.07 10.64 -28.41
CA THR A 39 -18.08 11.39 -27.15
C THR A 39 -19.45 11.27 -26.47
N THR A 40 -20.53 11.43 -27.24
CA THR A 40 -21.91 11.27 -26.75
C THR A 40 -22.19 9.84 -26.29
N GLU A 41 -21.80 8.84 -27.07
CA GLU A 41 -21.90 7.43 -26.64
C GLU A 41 -21.06 7.14 -25.40
N GLY A 42 -19.88 7.73 -25.30
CA GLY A 42 -19.01 7.63 -24.13
C GLY A 42 -19.67 8.21 -22.89
N PHE A 43 -20.32 9.38 -23.00
CA PHE A 43 -21.13 9.93 -21.90
C PHE A 43 -22.29 9.01 -21.52
N MET A 44 -22.99 8.42 -22.49
CA MET A 44 -24.05 7.44 -22.19
C MET A 44 -23.51 6.20 -21.47
N ALA A 45 -22.38 5.65 -21.92
CA ALA A 45 -21.73 4.50 -21.29
C ALA A 45 -21.22 4.84 -19.88
N PHE A 46 -20.62 6.01 -19.71
CA PHE A 46 -20.09 6.50 -18.44
C PHE A 46 -21.22 6.72 -17.42
N ASN A 47 -22.31 7.36 -17.85
CA ASN A 47 -23.51 7.57 -17.02
C ASN A 47 -24.23 6.26 -16.67
N ALA A 48 -24.07 5.23 -17.50
CA ALA A 48 -24.52 3.86 -17.22
C ALA A 48 -23.54 3.06 -16.33
N ALA A 49 -22.51 3.72 -15.77
CA ALA A 49 -21.43 3.12 -14.99
C ALA A 49 -20.63 2.02 -15.73
N ASN A 50 -20.69 2.00 -17.07
CA ASN A 50 -19.86 1.12 -17.89
C ASN A 50 -18.55 1.84 -18.25
N TYR A 51 -17.71 2.06 -17.24
CA TYR A 51 -16.47 2.84 -17.36
C TYR A 51 -15.46 2.24 -18.36
N PRO A 52 -15.26 0.90 -18.46
CA PRO A 52 -14.38 0.34 -19.48
C PRO A 52 -14.85 0.65 -20.90
N ARG A 53 -16.18 0.59 -21.14
CA ARG A 53 -16.75 0.96 -22.44
C ARG A 53 -16.65 2.46 -22.71
N ALA A 54 -16.87 3.29 -21.70
CA ALA A 54 -16.69 4.73 -21.81
C ALA A 54 -15.23 5.10 -22.15
N ALA A 55 -14.27 4.44 -21.51
CA ALA A 55 -12.84 4.61 -21.79
C ALA A 55 -12.51 4.23 -23.24
N GLU A 56 -13.01 3.09 -23.73
CA GLU A 56 -12.81 2.67 -25.13
C GLU A 56 -13.38 3.71 -26.12
N LEU A 57 -14.60 4.20 -25.86
CA LEU A 57 -15.28 5.18 -26.72
C LEU A 57 -14.56 6.53 -26.72
N TRP A 58 -14.19 7.05 -25.55
CA TRP A 58 -13.48 8.31 -25.43
C TRP A 58 -12.03 8.23 -25.90
N GLN A 59 -11.37 7.08 -25.80
CA GLN A 59 -10.05 6.88 -26.42
C GLN A 59 -10.13 7.02 -27.94
N ARG A 60 -11.15 6.43 -28.56
CA ARG A 60 -11.39 6.55 -30.00
C ARG A 60 -11.77 7.98 -30.41
N ALA A 61 -12.60 8.66 -29.61
CA ALA A 61 -12.95 10.05 -29.83
C ALA A 61 -11.71 10.97 -29.73
N HIS A 62 -10.87 10.75 -28.71
CA HIS A 62 -9.64 11.50 -28.48
C HIS A 62 -8.67 11.39 -29.66
N HIS A 63 -8.48 10.19 -30.21
CA HIS A 63 -7.66 9.99 -31.41
C HIS A 63 -8.16 10.79 -32.62
N LEU A 64 -9.49 10.89 -32.80
CA LEU A 64 -10.07 11.66 -33.92
C LEU A 64 -9.94 13.17 -33.71
N TYR A 65 -10.10 13.66 -32.47
CA TYR A 65 -9.88 15.07 -32.15
C TYR A 65 -8.40 15.47 -32.20
N GLN A 66 -7.47 14.55 -31.95
CA GLN A 66 -6.04 14.80 -32.12
C GLN A 66 -5.68 15.15 -33.58
N GLU A 67 -6.37 14.55 -34.55
CA GLU A 67 -6.12 14.78 -35.98
C GLU A 67 -6.87 15.99 -36.55
N SER A 68 -8.01 16.36 -35.97
CA SER A 68 -8.97 17.26 -36.63
C SER A 68 -9.80 18.16 -35.73
N GLY A 69 -9.63 18.07 -34.41
CA GLY A 69 -10.41 18.81 -33.41
C GLY A 69 -9.81 20.16 -33.02
N THR A 70 -10.62 20.95 -32.34
CA THR A 70 -10.21 22.16 -31.62
C THR A 70 -9.47 21.81 -30.32
N ALA A 71 -8.80 22.79 -29.71
CA ALA A 71 -8.14 22.59 -28.41
C ALA A 71 -9.13 22.12 -27.33
N ALA A 72 -10.33 22.70 -27.30
CA ALA A 72 -11.38 22.33 -26.36
C ALA A 72 -11.80 20.87 -26.50
N GLU A 73 -11.99 20.40 -27.73
CA GLU A 73 -12.37 19.00 -28.00
C GLU A 73 -11.23 18.02 -27.71
N TYR A 74 -9.99 18.40 -28.01
CA TYR A 74 -8.81 17.59 -27.74
C TYR A 74 -8.57 17.41 -26.23
N TYR A 75 -8.50 18.50 -25.46
CA TYR A 75 -8.27 18.42 -24.01
C TYR A 75 -9.50 17.88 -23.27
N GLY A 76 -10.71 18.28 -23.69
CA GLY A 76 -11.96 17.77 -23.13
C GLY A 76 -12.09 16.26 -23.27
N SER A 77 -11.70 15.69 -24.41
CA SER A 77 -11.70 14.23 -24.60
C SER A 77 -10.62 13.50 -23.77
N ALA A 78 -9.45 14.10 -23.55
CA ALA A 78 -8.43 13.57 -22.64
C ALA A 78 -8.91 13.57 -21.16
N ILE A 79 -9.57 14.63 -20.73
CA ILE A 79 -10.18 14.74 -19.39
C ILE A 79 -11.27 13.68 -19.21
N ASN A 80 -12.15 13.50 -20.20
CA ASN A 80 -13.18 12.47 -20.15
C ASN A 80 -12.57 11.06 -20.08
N LEU A 81 -11.61 10.76 -20.97
CA LEU A 81 -10.90 9.49 -20.96
C LEU A 81 -10.23 9.21 -19.61
N SER A 82 -9.56 10.20 -19.01
CA SER A 82 -8.94 10.04 -17.70
C SER A 82 -9.96 9.77 -16.60
N PHE A 83 -11.16 10.37 -16.61
CA PHE A 83 -12.25 9.99 -15.68
C PHE A 83 -12.67 8.54 -15.86
N ALA A 84 -12.85 8.07 -17.09
CA ALA A 84 -13.22 6.69 -17.35
C ALA A 84 -12.12 5.70 -16.95
N LEU A 85 -10.85 6.00 -17.23
CA LEU A 85 -9.70 5.17 -16.85
C LEU A 85 -9.55 5.09 -15.34
N GLU A 86 -9.65 6.21 -14.63
CA GLU A 86 -9.58 6.27 -13.17
C GLU A 86 -10.70 5.44 -12.53
N ARG A 87 -11.96 5.64 -12.96
CA ARG A 87 -13.11 4.87 -12.47
C ARG A 87 -13.06 3.39 -12.87
N SER A 88 -12.29 3.05 -13.90
CA SER A 88 -11.99 1.66 -14.29
C SER A 88 -10.80 1.06 -13.53
N GLY A 89 -10.17 1.80 -12.63
CA GLY A 89 -9.04 1.31 -11.85
C GLY A 89 -7.65 1.51 -12.49
N PHE A 90 -7.49 2.49 -13.37
CA PHE A 90 -6.23 2.74 -14.07
C PHE A 90 -5.72 4.19 -13.90
N PRO A 91 -5.49 4.69 -12.66
CA PRO A 91 -5.09 6.08 -12.41
C PRO A 91 -3.71 6.42 -12.99
N TYR A 92 -2.77 5.47 -13.05
CA TYR A 92 -1.48 5.69 -13.74
C TYR A 92 -1.64 5.84 -15.26
N ARG A 93 -2.54 5.06 -15.88
CA ARG A 93 -2.85 5.24 -17.32
C ARG A 93 -3.57 6.57 -17.57
N ALA A 94 -4.47 6.95 -16.66
CA ALA A 94 -5.13 8.25 -16.70
C ALA A 94 -4.10 9.39 -16.58
N CYS A 95 -3.14 9.27 -15.66
CA CYS A 95 -2.03 10.19 -15.47
C CYS A 95 -1.20 10.32 -16.75
N HIS A 96 -0.66 9.19 -17.27
CA HIS A 96 0.17 9.20 -18.47
C HIS A 96 -0.58 9.74 -19.70
N GLY A 97 -1.87 9.40 -19.86
CA GLY A 97 -2.67 9.92 -20.97
C GLY A 97 -2.85 11.43 -20.91
N LEU A 98 -3.05 12.01 -19.73
CA LEU A 98 -3.12 13.47 -19.56
C LEU A 98 -1.75 14.14 -19.72
N GLU A 99 -0.70 13.53 -19.19
CA GLU A 99 0.68 14.01 -19.36
C GLU A 99 1.07 14.06 -20.84
N GLU A 100 0.75 13.00 -21.61
CA GLU A 100 0.95 12.97 -23.05
C GLU A 100 0.09 14.01 -23.77
N ALA A 101 -1.18 14.20 -23.38
CA ALA A 101 -2.05 15.21 -23.98
C ALA A 101 -1.55 16.64 -23.75
N LEU A 102 -1.03 16.94 -22.56
CA LEU A 102 -0.54 18.27 -22.20
C LEU A 102 0.85 18.58 -22.79
N PHE A 103 1.73 17.58 -22.87
CA PHE A 103 3.14 17.80 -23.18
C PHE A 103 3.62 17.15 -24.49
N GLY A 104 2.74 16.41 -25.17
CA GLY A 104 3.03 15.67 -26.40
C GLY A 104 3.95 14.46 -26.23
N ARG A 105 4.40 14.19 -24.99
CA ARG A 105 5.24 13.04 -24.60
C ARG A 105 5.24 12.88 -23.08
N PRO A 106 5.50 11.68 -22.54
CA PRO A 106 5.77 11.48 -21.12
C PRO A 106 6.92 12.37 -20.63
N ARG A 107 6.72 13.08 -19.52
CA ARG A 107 7.69 13.97 -18.85
C ARG A 107 8.19 13.40 -17.52
N GLY A 108 7.74 12.19 -17.16
CA GLY A 108 8.14 11.52 -15.94
C GLY A 108 7.32 11.91 -14.71
N TYR A 109 6.36 12.82 -14.80
CA TYR A 109 5.49 13.18 -13.66
C TYR A 109 4.71 11.97 -13.16
N CYS A 110 4.24 11.13 -14.08
CA CYS A 110 3.45 9.94 -13.78
C CYS A 110 4.30 8.67 -13.54
N SER A 111 5.64 8.79 -13.58
CA SER A 111 6.57 7.65 -13.49
C SER A 111 6.89 7.22 -12.04
N THR A 112 7.16 5.94 -11.84
CA THR A 112 7.61 5.41 -10.53
C THR A 112 9.03 5.89 -10.20
N GLN A 113 9.43 5.84 -8.93
CA GLN A 113 10.74 6.36 -8.47
C GLN A 113 11.95 5.87 -9.27
N ALA A 114 11.92 4.61 -9.75
CA ALA A 114 12.94 4.01 -10.61
C ALA A 114 13.36 4.86 -11.81
N GLN A 115 12.42 5.64 -12.35
CA GLN A 115 12.57 6.44 -13.56
C GLN A 115 12.84 7.92 -13.28
N ARG A 116 12.91 8.34 -11.99
CA ARG A 116 13.08 9.75 -11.58
C ARG A 116 14.51 10.28 -11.74
N ALA A 117 15.47 9.41 -12.04
CA ALA A 117 16.83 9.82 -12.35
C ALA A 117 16.87 10.43 -13.76
N GLN A 118 16.59 11.74 -13.83
CA GLN A 118 16.63 12.66 -14.97
C GLN A 118 15.25 12.98 -15.57
N GLU A 119 14.86 14.26 -15.49
CA GLU A 119 13.88 14.97 -16.34
C GLU A 119 12.44 15.27 -15.84
N ALA A 120 12.20 15.59 -14.56
CA ALA A 120 11.06 16.46 -14.23
C ALA A 120 11.37 17.91 -14.69
N VAL A 121 11.23 18.18 -15.99
CA VAL A 121 11.48 19.50 -16.58
C VAL A 121 10.27 20.39 -16.32
N THR A 122 10.46 21.48 -15.59
CA THR A 122 9.41 22.50 -15.38
C THR A 122 8.79 22.88 -16.74
N PRO A 123 7.46 22.75 -16.92
CA PRO A 123 6.84 23.02 -18.21
C PRO A 123 6.98 24.51 -18.54
N HIS A 124 7.24 24.81 -19.82
CA HIS A 124 7.19 26.19 -20.31
C HIS A 124 5.81 26.45 -20.88
N TRP A 125 5.02 27.27 -20.20
CA TRP A 125 3.65 27.60 -20.59
C TRP A 125 3.64 28.75 -21.61
N THR A 126 2.70 28.69 -22.55
CA THR A 126 2.36 29.87 -23.35
C THR A 126 1.78 30.95 -22.43
N PRO A 127 2.00 32.25 -22.71
CA PRO A 127 1.52 33.34 -21.86
C PRO A 127 0.00 33.32 -21.56
N ASP A 128 -0.80 32.78 -22.50
CA ASP A 128 -2.25 32.57 -22.36
C ASP A 128 -2.61 31.18 -22.91
N PRO A 129 -2.47 30.08 -22.13
CA PRO A 129 -2.88 28.76 -22.59
C PRO A 129 -4.42 28.65 -22.63
N PRO A 130 -5.00 27.79 -23.50
CA PRO A 130 -6.45 27.57 -23.52
C PRO A 130 -6.98 27.08 -22.16
N ASP A 131 -8.17 27.53 -21.76
CA ASP A 131 -8.79 27.17 -20.47
C ASP A 131 -8.90 25.64 -20.31
N GLU A 132 -9.23 24.90 -21.37
CA GLU A 132 -9.36 23.45 -21.31
C GLU A 132 -8.01 22.73 -21.10
N SER A 133 -6.89 23.37 -21.46
CA SER A 133 -5.57 22.85 -21.13
C SER A 133 -5.22 23.08 -19.65
N LEU A 134 -5.73 24.15 -19.04
CA LEU A 134 -5.64 24.39 -17.59
C LEU A 134 -6.53 23.41 -16.81
N ASP A 135 -7.69 23.03 -17.35
CA ASP A 135 -8.54 21.97 -16.80
C ASP A 135 -7.85 20.60 -16.85
N ALA A 136 -7.22 20.26 -17.97
CA ALA A 136 -6.46 19.02 -18.11
C ALA A 136 -5.26 18.98 -17.16
N LEU A 137 -4.59 20.12 -16.97
CA LEU A 137 -3.49 20.29 -16.03
C LEU A 137 -3.94 20.13 -14.57
N THR A 138 -5.04 20.76 -14.21
CA THR A 138 -5.69 20.64 -12.89
C THR A 138 -5.97 19.18 -12.59
N ARG A 139 -6.59 18.49 -13.56
CA ARG A 139 -6.89 17.07 -13.43
C ARG A 139 -5.64 16.20 -13.32
N LEU A 140 -4.57 16.52 -14.06
CA LEU A 140 -3.29 15.84 -13.93
C LEU A 140 -2.72 16.04 -12.51
N GLY A 141 -2.81 17.25 -11.96
CA GLY A 141 -2.45 17.56 -10.57
C GLY A 141 -3.26 16.75 -9.55
N ASP A 142 -4.58 16.61 -9.75
CA ASP A 142 -5.45 15.81 -8.90
C ASP A 142 -5.07 14.32 -8.95
N ILE A 143 -4.79 13.78 -10.13
CA ILE A 143 -4.37 12.38 -10.30
C ILE A 143 -2.98 12.15 -9.72
N LEU A 144 -2.03 13.05 -9.95
CA LEU A 144 -0.69 12.99 -9.33
C LEU A 144 -0.78 13.00 -7.81
N THR A 145 -1.66 13.85 -7.28
CA THR A 145 -2.01 13.86 -5.87
C THR A 145 -2.55 12.47 -5.47
N GLN A 146 -3.59 11.96 -6.12
CA GLN A 146 -4.22 10.67 -5.83
C GLN A 146 -3.23 9.50 -5.81
N ILE A 147 -2.30 9.42 -6.76
CA ILE A 147 -1.26 8.37 -6.84
C ILE A 147 -0.04 8.64 -5.93
N GLY A 148 -0.03 9.76 -5.21
CA GLY A 148 0.94 10.09 -4.18
C GLY A 148 2.25 10.67 -4.70
N HIS A 149 2.23 11.35 -5.84
CA HIS A 149 3.34 12.09 -6.45
C HIS A 149 3.22 13.58 -6.09
N TYR A 150 3.34 13.89 -4.80
CA TYR A 150 3.05 15.20 -4.25
C TYR A 150 4.01 16.29 -4.74
N SER A 151 5.31 15.98 -4.79
CA SER A 151 6.34 16.91 -5.27
C SER A 151 6.14 17.27 -6.73
N GLU A 152 5.73 16.29 -7.53
CA GLU A 152 5.46 16.41 -8.95
C GLU A 152 4.18 17.22 -9.18
N ALA A 153 3.11 16.93 -8.43
CA ALA A 153 1.88 17.71 -8.42
C ALA A 153 2.15 19.16 -8.02
N GLU A 154 2.93 19.40 -6.97
CA GLU A 154 3.31 20.73 -6.50
C GLU A 154 4.12 21.48 -7.56
N THR A 155 5.15 20.85 -8.12
CA THR A 155 5.99 21.44 -9.16
C THR A 155 5.17 21.79 -10.40
N LEU A 156 4.29 20.89 -10.81
CA LEU A 156 3.42 21.05 -11.96
C LEU A 156 2.45 22.22 -11.76
N LEU A 157 1.74 22.24 -10.63
CA LEU A 157 0.73 23.26 -10.33
C LEU A 157 1.36 24.64 -10.08
N ASN A 158 2.52 24.70 -9.42
CA ASN A 158 3.28 25.95 -9.23
C ASN A 158 3.82 26.55 -10.53
N SER A 159 4.04 25.72 -11.56
CA SER A 159 4.50 26.20 -12.86
C SER A 159 3.40 26.82 -13.70
N ALA A 160 2.13 26.53 -13.38
CA ALA A 160 0.98 26.92 -14.18
C ALA A 160 0.62 28.41 -13.99
N PRO A 161 0.01 29.05 -14.99
CA PRO A 161 -0.63 30.35 -14.79
C PRO A 161 -1.65 30.29 -13.66
N HIS A 162 -1.68 31.31 -12.81
CA HIS A 162 -2.65 31.39 -11.72
C HIS A 162 -4.05 31.53 -12.28
N SER A 163 -4.87 30.51 -12.09
CA SER A 163 -6.29 30.46 -12.45
C SER A 163 -7.10 29.83 -11.31
N PRO A 164 -8.42 30.04 -11.25
CA PRO A 164 -9.28 29.37 -10.27
C PRO A 164 -9.16 27.84 -10.29
N HIS A 165 -8.93 27.25 -11.48
CA HIS A 165 -8.77 25.81 -11.67
C HIS A 165 -7.46 25.28 -11.08
N THR A 166 -6.34 25.96 -11.35
CA THR A 166 -5.03 25.57 -10.81
C THR A 166 -4.96 25.79 -9.30
N GLN A 167 -5.62 26.83 -8.77
CA GLN A 167 -5.72 27.07 -7.33
C GLN A 167 -6.54 25.98 -6.62
N LEU A 168 -7.61 25.46 -7.25
CA LEU A 168 -8.39 24.31 -6.75
C LEU A 168 -7.52 23.04 -6.64
N ALA A 169 -6.81 22.67 -7.70
CA ALA A 169 -5.93 21.49 -7.64
C ALA A 169 -4.80 21.67 -6.61
N PHE A 170 -4.27 22.89 -6.45
CA PHE A 170 -3.25 23.18 -5.45
C PHE A 170 -3.79 23.00 -4.02
N ALA A 171 -5.04 23.37 -3.79
CA ALA A 171 -5.69 23.11 -2.52
C ALA A 171 -6.03 21.64 -2.27
N ASN A 172 -6.48 20.91 -3.28
CA ASN A 172 -6.65 19.45 -3.19
C ASN A 172 -5.33 18.75 -2.83
N LEU A 173 -4.22 19.21 -3.41
CA LEU A 173 -2.88 18.76 -3.10
C LEU A 173 -2.52 19.03 -1.62
N LEU A 174 -2.75 20.25 -1.12
CA LEU A 174 -2.48 20.59 0.29
C LEU A 174 -3.36 19.79 1.27
N LEU A 175 -4.65 19.65 0.98
CA LEU A 175 -5.57 18.83 1.78
C LEU A 175 -5.09 17.38 1.83
N ALA A 176 -4.69 16.85 0.69
CA ALA A 176 -4.13 15.53 0.56
C ALA A 176 -2.85 15.33 1.37
N GLN A 177 -1.88 16.26 1.26
CA GLN A 177 -0.66 16.25 2.07
C GLN A 177 -0.99 16.31 3.56
N ALA A 178 -1.95 17.13 3.95
CA ALA A 178 -2.37 17.28 5.34
C ALA A 178 -3.11 16.05 5.88
N LYS A 179 -3.97 15.38 5.09
CA LYS A 179 -4.55 14.07 5.44
C LYS A 179 -3.44 13.04 5.68
N THR A 180 -2.46 12.97 4.79
CA THR A 180 -1.30 12.06 4.94
C THR A 180 -0.51 12.34 6.23
N VAL A 181 -0.26 13.61 6.54
CA VAL A 181 0.39 14.02 7.80
C VAL A 181 -0.49 13.68 9.02
N ALA A 182 -1.81 13.89 8.94
CA ALA A 182 -2.75 13.57 10.01
C ALA A 182 -2.82 12.05 10.28
N THR A 183 -2.93 11.22 9.26
CA THR A 183 -2.87 9.75 9.39
C THR A 183 -1.52 9.31 9.97
N ARG A 184 -0.42 9.94 9.55
CA ARG A 184 0.92 9.70 10.11
C ARG A 184 1.06 10.15 11.57
N SER A 185 0.33 11.20 11.98
CA SER A 185 0.22 11.64 13.37
C SER A 185 -0.73 10.80 14.22
N GLN A 186 -1.67 10.06 13.64
CA GLN A 186 -2.42 9.04 14.41
C GLN A 186 -1.53 7.84 14.78
N LEU A 187 -0.51 7.55 13.96
CA LEU A 187 0.57 6.61 14.28
C LEU A 187 1.57 7.18 15.32
N ILE A 188 1.59 8.51 15.55
CA ILE A 188 2.45 9.21 16.53
C ILE A 188 1.55 10.09 17.40
N ARG A 189 0.95 9.53 18.47
CA ARG A 189 -0.08 10.10 19.39
C ARG A 189 -0.05 11.63 19.70
N GLU A 190 -0.17 12.52 18.72
CA GLU A 190 -0.10 13.99 18.88
C GLU A 190 -0.84 14.70 17.71
N PRO A 191 -2.04 15.28 17.94
CA PRO A 191 -2.78 16.08 16.96
C PRO A 191 -2.14 17.46 16.63
N SER A 192 -0.99 17.79 17.20
CA SER A 192 -0.34 19.10 17.16
C SER A 192 0.64 19.30 15.99
N ALA A 193 0.87 18.26 15.19
CA ALA A 193 2.04 18.10 14.33
C ALA A 193 1.94 18.59 12.87
N LEU A 194 0.97 19.43 12.49
CA LEU A 194 1.03 20.08 11.17
C LEU A 194 2.20 21.09 11.14
N PRO A 195 3.15 20.98 10.19
CA PRO A 195 4.25 21.94 10.06
C PRO A 195 3.71 23.38 9.95
N GLN A 196 4.35 24.32 10.63
CA GLN A 196 3.92 25.72 10.64
C GLN A 196 3.83 26.32 9.22
N GLN A 197 4.72 25.90 8.32
CA GLN A 197 4.73 26.29 6.91
C GLN A 197 3.42 25.91 6.20
N LEU A 198 3.01 24.63 6.28
CA LEU A 198 1.77 24.13 5.69
C LEU A 198 0.53 24.88 6.19
N ARG A 199 0.53 25.30 7.47
CA ARG A 199 -0.56 26.11 8.03
C ARG A 199 -0.59 27.53 7.46
N GLN A 200 0.57 28.12 7.19
CA GLN A 200 0.69 29.46 6.63
C GLN A 200 0.35 29.46 5.13
N ASP A 201 0.80 28.46 4.39
CA ASP A 201 0.51 28.33 2.95
C ASP A 201 -1.00 28.10 2.73
N ALA A 202 -1.63 27.26 3.55
CA ALA A 202 -3.07 27.04 3.52
C ALA A 202 -3.85 28.32 3.86
N ALA A 203 -3.39 29.14 4.82
CA ALA A 203 -4.03 30.41 5.17
C ALA A 203 -3.91 31.49 4.07
N TYR A 204 -2.77 31.54 3.38
CA TYR A 204 -2.57 32.49 2.28
C TYR A 204 -3.46 32.18 1.07
N ILE A 205 -3.57 30.91 0.70
CA ILE A 205 -4.43 30.45 -0.40
C ILE A 205 -5.91 30.63 -0.06
N LEU A 206 -6.27 30.46 1.21
CA LEU A 206 -7.61 30.74 1.73
C LEU A 206 -8.03 32.19 1.50
N ASP A 207 -7.14 33.16 1.78
CA ASP A 207 -7.40 34.59 1.57
C ASP A 207 -7.53 34.93 0.07
N GLU A 208 -6.77 34.26 -0.80
CA GLU A 208 -6.81 34.49 -2.25
C GLU A 208 -8.05 33.89 -2.90
N LEU A 209 -8.48 32.69 -2.47
CA LEU A 209 -9.69 32.01 -2.94
C LEU A 209 -10.98 32.75 -2.55
N LEU A 210 -11.03 33.33 -1.35
CA LEU A 210 -12.13 34.19 -0.87
C LEU A 210 -12.37 35.41 -1.77
N ALA A 211 -11.36 35.83 -2.55
CA ALA A 211 -11.48 36.98 -3.44
C ALA A 211 -12.12 36.67 -4.80
N THR A 212 -12.42 35.39 -5.11
CA THR A 212 -12.75 34.95 -6.48
C THR A 212 -14.19 34.48 -6.71
N ASP A 213 -15.05 34.38 -5.68
CA ASP A 213 -16.49 34.00 -5.82
C ASP A 213 -16.75 32.74 -6.68
N THR A 214 -15.81 31.78 -6.71
CA THR A 214 -15.93 30.56 -7.53
C THR A 214 -16.38 29.32 -6.70
N PRO A 215 -17.34 28.51 -7.19
CA PRO A 215 -17.85 27.31 -6.49
C PRO A 215 -16.80 26.29 -6.00
N PRO A 216 -15.72 25.98 -6.75
CA PRO A 216 -14.68 25.06 -6.29
C PRO A 216 -13.76 25.66 -5.21
N ALA A 217 -13.56 26.98 -5.23
CA ALA A 217 -12.82 27.71 -4.20
C ALA A 217 -13.47 27.56 -2.82
N ILE A 218 -14.80 27.49 -2.77
CA ILE A 218 -15.60 27.34 -1.54
C ILE A 218 -15.47 25.91 -0.95
N GLN A 219 -15.36 24.88 -1.78
CA GLN A 219 -15.16 23.48 -1.34
C GLN A 219 -13.78 23.27 -0.72
N THR A 220 -12.78 23.87 -1.35
CA THR A 220 -11.43 23.99 -0.83
C THR A 220 -11.39 24.77 0.49
N LEU A 221 -12.13 25.88 0.58
CA LEU A 221 -12.23 26.73 1.76
C LEU A 221 -12.62 25.95 3.01
N ALA A 222 -13.61 25.05 2.86
CA ALA A 222 -14.12 24.22 3.94
C ALA A 222 -13.10 23.14 4.39
N ALA A 223 -12.26 22.66 3.48
CA ALA A 223 -11.24 21.66 3.74
C ALA A 223 -9.98 22.26 4.41
N ILE A 224 -9.53 23.44 3.97
CA ILE A 224 -8.40 24.17 4.54
C ILE A 224 -8.68 24.65 5.97
N LYS A 225 -9.89 25.15 6.22
CA LYS A 225 -10.29 25.70 7.55
C LYS A 225 -10.23 24.68 8.69
N ARG A 226 -10.12 23.39 8.36
CA ARG A 226 -10.10 22.26 9.30
C ARG A 226 -8.73 21.74 9.65
N LEU A 227 -7.66 22.27 9.04
CA LEU A 227 -6.28 21.96 9.44
C LEU A 227 -5.82 22.69 10.72
N ASN A 228 -6.79 23.02 11.59
CA ASN A 228 -6.60 23.57 12.93
C ASN A 228 -6.00 25.01 12.96
N LEU A 229 -6.56 25.94 12.18
CA LEU A 229 -6.40 27.37 12.44
C LEU A 229 -7.43 27.80 13.51
N PRO A 230 -7.05 28.66 14.48
CA PRO A 230 -7.90 29.02 15.61
C PRO A 230 -9.23 29.59 15.11
N ALA A 231 -10.30 28.99 15.64
CA ALA A 231 -11.68 29.26 15.29
C ALA A 231 -12.07 30.70 15.61
N HIS A 232 -12.10 31.58 14.61
CA HIS A 232 -12.90 32.80 14.64
C HIS A 232 -13.22 33.27 13.21
N GLU A 233 -14.01 32.50 12.48
CA GLU A 233 -14.96 33.06 11.50
C GLU A 233 -15.84 31.93 10.97
N THR A 234 -17.13 31.98 11.26
CA THR A 234 -18.15 31.18 10.57
C THR A 234 -18.34 31.79 9.19
N VAL A 235 -17.88 31.12 8.13
CA VAL A 235 -18.29 31.48 6.77
C VAL A 235 -19.61 30.78 6.54
N GLU A 236 -20.69 31.55 6.38
CA GLU A 236 -21.93 31.05 5.79
C GLU A 236 -21.60 30.68 4.35
N VAL A 237 -21.40 29.38 4.09
CA VAL A 237 -21.31 28.87 2.73
C VAL A 237 -22.71 28.95 2.14
N GLU A 238 -23.05 30.11 1.57
CA GLU A 238 -24.22 30.23 0.70
C GLU A 238 -24.11 29.21 -0.43
N ALA A 239 -25.27 28.66 -0.80
CA ALA A 239 -25.42 27.51 -1.69
C ALA A 239 -24.48 27.58 -2.90
N ILE A 240 -23.46 26.71 -2.89
CA ILE A 240 -22.50 26.56 -3.99
C ILE A 240 -23.30 26.22 -5.26
N ASP A 241 -23.34 27.13 -6.23
CA ASP A 241 -24.00 26.90 -7.51
C ASP A 241 -23.16 25.95 -8.37
N ILE A 242 -23.43 24.64 -8.21
CA ILE A 242 -22.84 23.57 -9.02
C ILE A 242 -23.68 23.28 -10.28
N HIS A 243 -24.74 24.03 -10.57
CA HIS A 243 -25.70 23.68 -11.63
C HIS A 243 -25.09 23.68 -13.04
N GLY A 244 -23.94 24.34 -13.24
CA GLY A 244 -23.21 24.37 -14.50
C GLY A 244 -22.31 23.14 -14.79
N LEU A 245 -22.02 22.30 -13.80
CA LEU A 245 -21.15 21.12 -13.98
C LEU A 245 -21.89 19.91 -14.58
N PRO A 246 -21.22 18.98 -15.27
CA PRO A 246 -21.76 17.65 -15.54
C PRO A 246 -22.26 16.96 -14.25
N ARG A 247 -23.41 16.28 -14.32
CA ARG A 247 -24.10 15.67 -13.16
C ARG A 247 -23.22 14.76 -12.30
N PHE A 248 -22.26 14.06 -12.90
CA PHE A 248 -21.34 13.21 -12.14
C PHE A 248 -20.34 14.03 -11.31
N GLN A 249 -19.87 15.17 -11.84
CA GLN A 249 -18.98 16.09 -11.12
C GLN A 249 -19.77 16.80 -10.02
N GLN A 250 -21.02 17.20 -10.31
CA GLN A 250 -21.93 17.69 -9.26
C GLN A 250 -22.06 16.68 -8.13
N PHE A 251 -22.31 15.41 -8.45
CA PHE A 251 -22.42 14.35 -7.44
C PHE A 251 -21.13 14.17 -6.64
N SER A 252 -19.98 14.01 -7.30
CA SER A 252 -18.68 13.80 -6.64
C SER A 252 -18.33 14.95 -5.71
N ALA A 253 -18.45 16.18 -6.19
CA ALA A 253 -18.19 17.37 -5.40
C ALA A 253 -19.14 17.50 -4.21
N THR A 254 -20.43 17.21 -4.41
CA THR A 254 -21.42 17.22 -3.31
C THR A 254 -21.11 16.15 -2.26
N LEU A 255 -20.67 14.96 -2.69
CA LEU A 255 -20.34 13.84 -1.81
C LEU A 255 -19.08 14.14 -0.98
N GLU A 256 -18.01 14.63 -1.61
CA GLU A 256 -16.78 15.05 -0.92
C GLU A 256 -17.07 16.15 0.11
N LEU A 257 -17.90 17.10 -0.27
CA LEU A 257 -18.31 18.18 0.59
C LEU A 257 -19.20 17.71 1.76
N ALA A 258 -20.03 16.68 1.54
CA ALA A 258 -20.74 16.00 2.63
C ALA A 258 -19.77 15.26 3.56
N GLU A 259 -18.81 14.51 3.04
CA GLU A 259 -17.78 13.83 3.86
C GLU A 259 -17.00 14.83 4.72
N VAL A 260 -16.71 16.00 4.17
CA VAL A 260 -16.23 17.15 4.93
C VAL A 260 -17.27 17.42 6.02
N TRP A 261 -18.45 17.98 5.75
CA TRP A 261 -19.38 18.44 6.80
C TRP A 261 -19.78 17.42 7.86
N LEU A 262 -19.72 16.12 7.57
CA LEU A 262 -19.92 15.01 8.51
C LEU A 262 -19.26 15.27 9.88
N HIS A 263 -18.02 15.77 9.88
CA HIS A 263 -17.23 15.93 11.10
C HIS A 263 -17.22 17.34 11.72
N THR A 264 -17.83 18.37 11.11
CA THR A 264 -17.80 19.73 11.70
C THR A 264 -19.10 20.48 11.76
N ASP A 265 -20.06 20.21 10.86
CA ASP A 265 -21.33 20.91 10.88
C ASP A 265 -22.47 19.93 10.51
N PRO A 266 -23.13 19.35 11.52
CA PRO A 266 -24.24 18.41 11.30
C PRO A 266 -25.41 19.01 10.51
N ASN A 267 -25.63 20.33 10.57
CA ASN A 267 -26.72 20.98 9.85
C ASN A 267 -26.40 21.11 8.36
N GLN A 268 -25.18 21.53 8.03
CA GLN A 268 -24.71 21.59 6.64
C GLN A 268 -24.60 20.20 6.03
N PHE A 269 -24.08 19.22 6.78
CA PHE A 269 -24.06 17.83 6.35
C PHE A 269 -25.44 17.35 5.88
N ARG A 270 -26.48 17.58 6.70
CA ARG A 270 -27.84 17.12 6.39
C ARG A 270 -28.38 17.73 5.10
N ILE A 271 -28.10 19.00 4.83
CA ILE A 271 -28.53 19.68 3.60
C ILE A 271 -27.87 19.04 2.38
N ILE A 272 -26.58 18.76 2.51
CA ILE A 272 -25.71 18.49 1.36
C ILE A 272 -25.71 17.00 1.04
N ILE A 273 -25.75 16.14 2.05
CA ILE A 273 -25.96 14.71 1.83
C ILE A 273 -27.33 14.44 1.17
N GLN A 274 -28.34 15.27 1.46
CA GLN A 274 -29.64 15.18 0.78
C GLN A 274 -29.57 15.63 -0.68
N GLN A 275 -28.75 16.64 -0.99
CA GLN A 275 -28.47 17.02 -2.37
C GLN A 275 -27.72 15.89 -3.10
N ALA A 276 -26.70 15.28 -2.48
CA ALA A 276 -26.00 14.13 -3.04
C ALA A 276 -26.95 12.96 -3.31
N LEU A 277 -27.88 12.69 -2.38
CA LEU A 277 -28.91 11.66 -2.55
C LEU A 277 -29.84 11.95 -3.74
N ASN A 278 -30.21 13.22 -3.96
CA ASN A 278 -31.04 13.62 -5.10
C ASN A 278 -30.28 13.54 -6.44
N LEU A 279 -28.95 13.72 -6.41
CA LEU A 279 -28.07 13.59 -7.58
C LEU A 279 -27.71 12.13 -7.90
N ALA A 280 -27.78 11.23 -6.92
CA ALA A 280 -27.48 9.81 -7.07
C ALA A 280 -28.51 9.10 -7.96
N GLN A 281 -28.06 8.54 -9.09
CA GLN A 281 -28.91 7.82 -10.04
C GLN A 281 -28.56 6.34 -10.18
N THR A 282 -27.36 5.94 -9.74
CA THR A 282 -26.94 4.54 -9.76
C THR A 282 -26.96 3.94 -8.34
N ASN A 283 -27.09 2.62 -8.24
CA ASN A 283 -27.01 1.94 -6.95
C ASN A 283 -25.63 2.13 -6.28
N ARG A 284 -24.55 2.33 -7.06
CA ARG A 284 -23.22 2.67 -6.51
C ARG A 284 -23.26 4.00 -5.78
N GLU A 285 -23.73 5.04 -6.46
CA GLU A 285 -23.81 6.40 -5.91
C GLU A 285 -24.72 6.46 -4.69
N GLN A 286 -25.84 5.74 -4.73
CA GLN A 286 -26.72 5.60 -3.57
C GLN A 286 -25.99 4.92 -2.40
N ALA A 287 -25.22 3.85 -2.64
CA ALA A 287 -24.44 3.20 -1.59
C ALA A 287 -23.38 4.14 -0.97
N GLU A 288 -22.67 4.94 -1.78
CA GLU A 288 -21.71 5.94 -1.30
C GLU A 288 -22.38 6.97 -0.37
N VAL A 289 -23.55 7.49 -0.77
CA VAL A 289 -24.34 8.42 0.04
C VAL A 289 -24.84 7.77 1.34
N TYR A 290 -25.36 6.54 1.26
CA TYR A 290 -25.86 5.82 2.43
C TYR A 290 -24.75 5.42 3.40
N ASN A 291 -23.52 5.16 2.94
CA ASN A 291 -22.38 4.96 3.85
C ASN A 291 -22.12 6.22 4.70
N LEU A 292 -22.01 7.41 4.09
CA LEU A 292 -21.83 8.67 4.83
C LEU A 292 -23.02 8.98 5.74
N LEU A 293 -24.25 8.75 5.27
CA LEU A 293 -25.45 8.96 6.07
C LEU A 293 -25.49 8.01 7.28
N GLY A 294 -25.02 6.78 7.12
CA GLY A 294 -24.90 5.79 8.20
C GLY A 294 -23.93 6.27 9.27
N MET A 295 -22.76 6.76 8.87
CA MET A 295 -21.75 7.34 9.77
C MET A 295 -22.32 8.52 10.55
N TRP A 296 -23.00 9.45 9.87
CA TRP A 296 -23.62 10.60 10.52
C TRP A 296 -24.70 10.18 11.51
N THR A 297 -25.57 9.25 11.10
CA THR A 297 -26.66 8.75 11.95
C THR A 297 -26.12 8.11 13.23
N LEU A 298 -25.01 7.38 13.11
CA LEU A 298 -24.29 6.81 14.26
C LEU A 298 -23.71 7.90 15.17
N GLN A 299 -23.10 8.96 14.61
CA GLN A 299 -22.59 10.10 15.38
C GLN A 299 -23.68 10.84 16.15
N GLN A 300 -24.92 10.85 15.64
CA GLN A 300 -26.08 11.38 16.36
C GLN A 300 -26.59 10.44 17.48
N GLY A 301 -25.97 9.27 17.66
CA GLY A 301 -26.36 8.26 18.66
C GLY A 301 -27.60 7.44 18.27
N ASN A 302 -28.08 7.51 17.02
CA ASN A 302 -29.25 6.77 16.58
C ASN A 302 -28.87 5.44 15.92
N ILE A 303 -28.59 4.43 16.76
CA ILE A 303 -28.08 3.13 16.31
C ILE A 303 -29.08 2.40 15.39
N ASP A 304 -30.36 2.34 15.74
CA ASP A 304 -31.37 1.64 14.95
C ASP A 304 -31.48 2.21 13.53
N ARG A 305 -31.48 3.54 13.41
CA ARG A 305 -31.51 4.19 12.10
C ARG A 305 -30.21 3.98 11.32
N ALA A 306 -29.06 3.96 12.00
CA ALA A 306 -27.78 3.69 11.35
C ALA A 306 -27.77 2.28 10.75
N ILE A 307 -28.32 1.29 11.46
CA ILE A 307 -28.48 -0.08 10.96
C ILE A 307 -29.31 -0.10 9.68
N GLU A 308 -30.49 0.53 9.66
CA GLU A 308 -31.36 0.59 8.47
C GLU A 308 -30.63 1.23 7.27
N VAL A 309 -29.89 2.31 7.53
CA VAL A 309 -29.14 3.06 6.51
C VAL A 309 -28.00 2.22 5.94
N TYR A 310 -27.20 1.55 6.79
CA TYR A 310 -26.12 0.70 6.30
C TYR A 310 -26.63 -0.58 5.61
N GLN A 311 -27.77 -1.14 6.02
CA GLN A 311 -28.42 -2.24 5.29
C GLN A 311 -28.82 -1.80 3.87
N THR A 312 -29.33 -0.57 3.75
CA THR A 312 -29.65 0.03 2.46
C THR A 312 -28.38 0.19 1.62
N SER A 313 -27.31 0.76 2.20
CA SER A 313 -26.01 0.87 1.55
C SER A 313 -25.50 -0.48 1.02
N TYR A 314 -25.47 -1.50 1.90
CA TYR A 314 -25.03 -2.85 1.56
C TYR A 314 -25.83 -3.44 0.40
N THR A 315 -27.16 -3.32 0.44
CA THR A 315 -28.04 -3.84 -0.62
C THR A 315 -27.78 -3.16 -1.96
N GLN A 316 -27.59 -1.83 -1.96
CA GLN A 316 -27.32 -1.06 -3.18
C GLN A 316 -25.93 -1.38 -3.76
N ALA A 317 -24.93 -1.50 -2.89
CA ALA A 317 -23.58 -1.90 -3.28
C ALA A 317 -23.58 -3.31 -3.91
N GLN A 318 -24.28 -4.27 -3.30
CA GLN A 318 -24.42 -5.62 -3.86
C GLN A 318 -25.17 -5.63 -5.19
N ALA A 319 -26.26 -4.87 -5.31
CA ALA A 319 -27.05 -4.80 -6.54
C ALA A 319 -26.26 -4.21 -7.72
N SER A 320 -25.17 -3.50 -7.46
CA SER A 320 -24.28 -2.94 -8.48
C SER A 320 -22.91 -3.64 -8.56
N ASN A 321 -22.72 -4.77 -7.86
CA ASN A 321 -21.45 -5.51 -7.80
C ASN A 321 -20.25 -4.69 -7.30
N HIS A 322 -20.49 -3.72 -6.42
CA HIS A 322 -19.45 -2.89 -5.80
C HIS A 322 -19.05 -3.42 -4.43
N SER A 323 -18.22 -4.47 -4.44
CA SER A 323 -17.78 -5.12 -3.21
C SER A 323 -16.92 -4.21 -2.32
N ASP A 324 -16.31 -3.16 -2.87
CA ASP A 324 -15.59 -2.09 -2.17
C ASP A 324 -16.50 -1.33 -1.20
N LEU A 325 -17.74 -1.03 -1.60
CA LEU A 325 -18.70 -0.36 -0.74
C LEU A 325 -19.45 -1.35 0.16
N ALA A 326 -19.69 -2.57 -0.35
CA ALA A 326 -20.41 -3.59 0.38
C ALA A 326 -19.63 -4.10 1.60
N TYR A 327 -18.31 -4.27 1.52
CA TYR A 327 -17.52 -4.69 2.69
C TYR A 327 -17.57 -3.63 3.79
N GLN A 328 -17.47 -2.34 3.43
CA GLN A 328 -17.51 -1.23 4.38
C GLN A 328 -18.85 -1.21 5.12
N ALA A 329 -19.97 -1.29 4.39
CA ALA A 329 -21.29 -1.33 5.00
C ALA A 329 -21.49 -2.56 5.90
N ALA A 330 -21.04 -3.74 5.47
CA ALA A 330 -21.11 -4.97 6.26
C ALA A 330 -20.26 -4.89 7.54
N ALA A 331 -19.04 -4.31 7.46
CA ALA A 331 -18.18 -4.10 8.60
C ALA A 331 -18.80 -3.14 9.62
N GLN A 332 -19.46 -2.06 9.16
CA GLN A 332 -20.21 -1.16 10.04
C GLN A 332 -21.39 -1.88 10.69
N LEU A 333 -22.17 -2.67 9.94
CA LEU A 333 -23.28 -3.45 10.50
C LEU A 333 -22.80 -4.43 11.58
N ALA A 334 -21.67 -5.12 11.37
CA ALA A 334 -21.10 -5.99 12.38
C ALA A 334 -20.81 -5.26 13.71
N GLN A 335 -20.41 -3.99 13.68
CA GLN A 335 -20.14 -3.22 14.89
C GLN A 335 -21.42 -2.75 15.60
N LEU A 336 -22.51 -2.57 14.85
CA LEU A 336 -23.78 -2.04 15.38
C LEU A 336 -24.68 -3.10 16.00
N TYR A 337 -24.58 -4.36 15.57
CA TYR A 337 -25.41 -5.43 16.13
C TYR A 337 -24.85 -5.94 17.47
N PRO A 338 -25.67 -5.92 18.54
CA PRO A 338 -25.22 -6.35 19.86
C PRO A 338 -25.23 -7.88 20.04
N ASP A 339 -25.99 -8.62 19.22
CA ASP A 339 -26.07 -10.07 19.30
C ASP A 339 -24.96 -10.74 18.47
N ARG A 340 -24.25 -11.67 19.10
CA ARG A 340 -23.10 -12.36 18.49
C ARG A 340 -23.44 -13.07 17.16
N PRO A 341 -24.56 -13.80 17.01
CA PRO A 341 -24.85 -14.50 15.75
C PRO A 341 -25.00 -13.54 14.57
N THR A 342 -25.68 -12.40 14.75
CA THR A 342 -25.85 -11.41 13.69
C THR A 342 -24.56 -10.67 13.42
N GLN A 343 -23.80 -10.31 14.46
CA GLN A 343 -22.47 -9.74 14.30
C GLN A 343 -21.54 -10.66 13.48
N GLN A 344 -21.46 -11.95 13.82
CA GLN A 344 -20.65 -12.92 13.08
C GLN A 344 -21.07 -12.99 11.61
N ARG A 345 -22.37 -13.05 11.33
CA ARG A 345 -22.89 -13.08 9.95
C ARG A 345 -22.47 -11.86 9.13
N TRP A 346 -22.44 -10.67 9.74
CA TRP A 346 -22.01 -9.45 9.05
C TRP A 346 -20.49 -9.39 8.86
N LEU A 347 -19.71 -9.91 9.80
CA LEU A 347 -18.26 -10.07 9.62
C LEU A 347 -17.94 -11.05 8.48
N GLU A 348 -18.65 -12.18 8.40
CA GLU A 348 -18.53 -13.13 7.30
C GLU A 348 -18.91 -12.48 5.96
N ALA A 349 -20.01 -11.72 5.92
CA ALA A 349 -20.37 -10.94 4.73
C ALA A 349 -19.29 -9.91 4.36
N ALA A 350 -18.68 -9.22 5.32
CA ALA A 350 -17.61 -8.27 5.06
C ALA A 350 -16.36 -8.97 4.48
N ILE A 351 -15.96 -10.09 5.06
CA ILE A 351 -14.83 -10.92 4.58
C ILE A 351 -15.11 -11.44 3.16
N ASP A 352 -16.31 -11.97 2.90
CA ASP A 352 -16.72 -12.45 1.57
C ASP A 352 -16.66 -11.33 0.51
N GLN A 353 -17.06 -10.11 0.88
CA GLN A 353 -16.93 -8.96 -0.02
C GLN A 353 -15.45 -8.61 -0.24
N LEU A 354 -14.64 -8.52 0.82
CA LEU A 354 -13.19 -8.29 0.69
C LEU A 354 -12.52 -9.31 -0.25
N GLU A 355 -12.86 -10.59 -0.18
CA GLU A 355 -12.30 -11.58 -1.10
C GLU A 355 -12.63 -11.30 -2.58
N ARG A 356 -13.81 -10.77 -2.88
CA ARG A 356 -14.20 -10.36 -4.25
C ARG A 356 -13.45 -9.11 -4.71
N VAL A 357 -13.32 -8.15 -3.80
CA VAL A 357 -12.56 -6.90 -3.96
C VAL A 357 -11.12 -7.18 -4.35
N LYS A 358 -10.52 -8.27 -3.86
CA LYS A 358 -9.13 -8.66 -4.16
C LYS A 358 -8.82 -8.64 -5.66
N SER A 359 -9.73 -9.04 -6.54
CA SER A 359 -9.45 -9.10 -7.98
C SER A 359 -9.64 -7.77 -8.74
N THR A 360 -10.37 -6.82 -8.16
CA THR A 360 -10.83 -5.58 -8.82
C THR A 360 -10.22 -4.32 -8.22
N PHE A 361 -9.58 -4.42 -7.06
CA PHE A 361 -9.03 -3.25 -6.39
C PHE A 361 -7.83 -2.66 -7.12
N THR A 362 -7.91 -1.36 -7.35
CA THR A 362 -6.75 -0.55 -7.69
C THR A 362 -6.27 0.08 -6.41
N ILE A 363 -5.32 -0.58 -5.75
CA ILE A 363 -4.76 -0.07 -4.51
C ILE A 363 -3.70 0.97 -4.88
N THR A 364 -4.00 2.24 -4.64
CA THR A 364 -2.97 3.29 -4.66
C THR A 364 -2.23 3.28 -3.32
N ALA A 365 -0.97 3.72 -3.31
CA ALA A 365 -0.17 3.82 -2.08
C ALA A 365 -0.85 4.66 -0.98
N ARG A 366 -1.79 5.54 -1.35
CA ARG A 366 -2.56 6.39 -0.44
C ARG A 366 -3.63 5.63 0.35
N ASN A 367 -4.40 4.76 -0.30
CA ASN A 367 -5.51 4.06 0.36
C ASN A 367 -5.04 2.79 1.09
N LEU A 368 -3.79 2.36 0.83
CA LEU A 368 -3.18 1.17 1.42
C LEU A 368 -3.28 1.10 2.95
N PRO A 369 -2.92 2.16 3.73
CA PRO A 369 -2.98 2.09 5.19
C PRO A 369 -4.40 1.97 5.75
N GLU A 370 -5.37 2.64 5.12
CA GLU A 370 -6.78 2.62 5.52
C GLU A 370 -7.39 1.24 5.28
N ILE A 371 -7.16 0.66 4.11
CA ILE A 371 -7.63 -0.68 3.75
C ILE A 371 -6.99 -1.75 4.65
N GLU A 372 -5.68 -1.65 4.91
CA GLU A 372 -5.00 -2.56 5.83
C GLU A 372 -5.63 -2.49 7.23
N THR A 373 -5.93 -1.28 7.71
CA THR A 373 -6.59 -1.06 9.01
C THR A 373 -7.99 -1.68 9.05
N ASP A 374 -8.79 -1.51 8.00
CA ASP A 374 -10.12 -2.12 7.89
C ASP A 374 -10.04 -3.65 7.96
N ILE A 375 -9.15 -4.25 7.17
CA ILE A 375 -8.96 -5.71 7.13
C ILE A 375 -8.56 -6.23 8.50
N GLN A 376 -7.54 -5.63 9.12
CA GLN A 376 -7.09 -5.99 10.45
C GLN A 376 -8.24 -5.92 11.45
N THR A 377 -9.02 -4.85 11.41
CA THR A 377 -10.18 -4.65 12.30
C THR A 377 -11.23 -5.75 12.12
N ILE A 378 -11.65 -6.01 10.88
CA ILE A 378 -12.68 -7.01 10.55
C ILE A 378 -12.22 -8.41 10.98
N PHE A 379 -11.01 -8.82 10.59
CA PHE A 379 -10.48 -10.14 10.91
C PHE A 379 -10.24 -10.32 12.41
N ARG A 380 -9.73 -9.31 13.14
CA ARG A 380 -9.59 -9.38 14.60
C ARG A 380 -10.92 -9.53 15.31
N GLN A 381 -11.96 -8.80 14.89
CA GLN A 381 -13.32 -8.98 15.44
C GLN A 381 -13.82 -10.40 15.17
N TYR A 382 -13.65 -10.91 13.96
CA TYR A 382 -14.07 -12.26 13.59
C TYR A 382 -13.34 -13.33 14.39
N MET A 383 -12.01 -13.25 14.49
CA MET A 383 -11.20 -14.16 15.29
C MET A 383 -11.55 -14.11 16.78
N THR A 384 -11.91 -12.93 17.30
CA THR A 384 -12.35 -12.79 18.70
C THR A 384 -13.64 -13.59 18.95
N LEU A 385 -14.62 -13.54 18.04
CA LEU A 385 -15.84 -14.33 18.15
C LEU A 385 -15.56 -15.83 18.00
N LEU A 386 -14.74 -16.22 17.02
CA LEU A 386 -14.33 -17.62 16.84
C LEU A 386 -13.65 -18.16 18.10
N ALA A 387 -12.74 -17.40 18.70
CA ALA A 387 -12.05 -17.76 19.93
C ALA A 387 -13.02 -17.94 21.10
N GLN A 388 -14.03 -17.07 21.22
CA GLN A 388 -15.06 -17.18 22.26
C GLN A 388 -15.97 -18.42 22.08
N ASP A 389 -16.17 -18.84 20.83
CA ASP A 389 -16.90 -20.08 20.48
C ASP A 389 -16.04 -21.34 20.57
N GLY A 390 -14.74 -21.23 20.89
CA GLY A 390 -13.79 -22.34 20.88
C GLY A 390 -13.48 -22.87 19.48
N LYS A 391 -13.73 -22.08 18.43
CA LYS A 391 -13.43 -22.42 17.03
C LYS A 391 -11.97 -22.09 16.68
N PRO A 392 -11.37 -22.78 15.67
CA PRO A 392 -10.02 -22.46 15.21
C PRO A 392 -9.92 -21.05 14.62
N ILE A 393 -8.91 -20.28 15.05
CA ILE A 393 -8.67 -18.89 14.59
C ILE A 393 -7.49 -18.74 13.61
N VAL A 394 -6.54 -19.68 13.64
CA VAL A 394 -5.32 -19.64 12.81
C VAL A 394 -5.62 -19.55 11.30
N PRO A 395 -6.64 -20.23 10.74
CA PRO A 395 -6.99 -20.06 9.32
C PRO A 395 -7.38 -18.62 8.97
N SER A 396 -8.18 -17.97 9.82
CA SER A 396 -8.59 -16.58 9.63
C SER A 396 -7.41 -15.63 9.74
N PHE A 397 -6.50 -15.87 10.69
CA PHE A 397 -5.26 -15.11 10.84
C PHE A 397 -4.37 -15.21 9.59
N ARG A 398 -4.20 -16.41 9.04
CA ARG A 398 -3.45 -16.62 7.80
C ARG A 398 -4.08 -15.87 6.62
N THR A 399 -5.41 -15.94 6.47
CA THR A 399 -6.13 -15.20 5.42
C THR A 399 -5.93 -13.69 5.55
N MET A 400 -6.02 -13.15 6.77
CA MET A 400 -5.76 -11.75 7.08
C MET A 400 -4.34 -11.35 6.67
N LYS A 401 -3.33 -12.10 7.11
CA LYS A 401 -1.93 -11.86 6.72
C LYS A 401 -1.82 -11.87 5.20
N ARG A 402 -2.25 -12.94 4.52
CA ARG A 402 -2.21 -13.05 3.05
C ARG A 402 -2.76 -11.80 2.35
N TRP A 403 -3.90 -11.29 2.80
CA TRP A 403 -4.49 -10.05 2.28
C TRP A 403 -3.50 -8.87 2.32
N ALA A 404 -2.77 -8.68 3.43
CA ALA A 404 -1.74 -7.66 3.52
C ALA A 404 -0.56 -7.87 2.53
N ILE A 405 -0.14 -9.12 2.24
CA ILE A 405 0.87 -9.41 1.20
C ILE A 405 0.32 -9.01 -0.16
N ASP A 406 -0.89 -9.49 -0.50
CA ASP A 406 -1.47 -9.28 -1.83
C ASP A 406 -1.65 -7.79 -2.12
N THR A 407 -2.00 -7.04 -1.08
CA THR A 407 -2.23 -5.60 -1.15
C THR A 407 -0.91 -4.86 -1.39
N TYR A 408 0.13 -5.22 -0.64
CA TYR A 408 1.48 -4.71 -0.84
C TYR A 408 2.02 -5.00 -2.25
N LEU A 409 1.89 -6.25 -2.73
CA LEU A 409 2.36 -6.65 -4.05
C LEU A 409 1.65 -5.90 -5.17
N LYS A 410 0.35 -5.66 -5.07
CA LYS A 410 -0.38 -4.86 -6.07
C LYS A 410 0.07 -3.41 -6.12
N CYS A 411 0.38 -2.79 -4.96
CA CYS A 411 0.95 -1.45 -4.94
C CYS A 411 2.29 -1.37 -5.65
N SER A 412 3.08 -2.45 -5.63
CA SER A 412 4.40 -2.52 -6.27
C SER A 412 4.37 -2.62 -7.79
N GLN A 413 3.19 -2.75 -8.41
CA GLN A 413 3.02 -3.11 -9.83
C GLN A 413 3.71 -4.43 -10.24
N ALA A 414 4.27 -5.20 -9.29
CA ALA A 414 4.67 -6.57 -9.54
C ALA A 414 3.42 -7.38 -9.94
N GLU A 415 3.53 -8.19 -10.99
CA GLU A 415 2.43 -9.04 -11.42
C GLU A 415 1.92 -9.88 -10.24
N SER A 416 0.71 -9.57 -9.76
CA SER A 416 0.03 -10.31 -8.68
C SER A 416 -0.42 -11.71 -9.11
N SER A 417 -0.39 -11.98 -10.42
CA SER A 417 -0.54 -13.32 -10.95
C SER A 417 0.75 -14.07 -10.73
N LEU A 418 0.76 -15.01 -9.76
CA LEU A 418 1.57 -16.24 -9.72
C LEU A 418 2.24 -16.58 -8.38
N ILE A 419 2.05 -15.82 -7.30
CA ILE A 419 2.35 -16.36 -5.96
C ILE A 419 1.11 -17.12 -5.48
N GLU A 420 0.92 -18.34 -5.99
CA GLU A 420 0.21 -19.34 -5.20
C GLU A 420 1.09 -19.58 -3.97
N LEU A 421 0.79 -18.86 -2.86
CA LEU A 421 1.35 -19.23 -1.55
C LEU A 421 1.00 -20.71 -1.37
N ASN A 422 2.02 -21.56 -1.46
CA ASN A 422 1.83 -23.00 -1.46
C ASN A 422 1.13 -23.41 -0.16
N HIS A 423 0.50 -24.59 -0.16
CA HIS A 423 -0.11 -25.11 1.06
C HIS A 423 0.92 -25.09 2.20
N PRO A 424 0.54 -24.67 3.42
CA PRO A 424 1.47 -24.53 4.54
C PRO A 424 2.24 -25.85 4.72
N ALA A 425 3.56 -25.79 4.81
CA ALA A 425 4.31 -27.00 5.10
C ALA A 425 3.90 -27.52 6.48
N THR A 426 3.75 -28.84 6.59
CA THR A 426 3.51 -29.47 7.88
C THR A 426 4.82 -29.47 8.65
N VAL A 427 4.79 -28.87 9.84
CA VAL A 427 5.93 -28.86 10.76
C VAL A 427 6.15 -30.28 11.31
N ASP A 428 7.40 -30.69 11.46
CA ASP A 428 7.73 -32.01 12.03
C ASP A 428 7.11 -32.14 13.44
N PRO A 429 6.23 -33.13 13.66
CA PRO A 429 5.52 -33.28 14.92
C PRO A 429 6.38 -33.84 16.07
N THR A 430 7.67 -34.06 15.85
CA THR A 430 8.60 -34.57 16.86
C THR A 430 9.72 -33.58 17.19
N ASP A 431 10.09 -32.75 16.22
CA ASP A 431 11.29 -31.92 16.30
C ASP A 431 11.00 -30.41 16.28
N ALA A 432 9.76 -30.03 16.00
CA ALA A 432 9.43 -28.64 15.74
C ALA A 432 8.09 -28.22 16.31
N VAL A 433 7.99 -26.95 16.70
CA VAL A 433 6.75 -26.32 17.17
C VAL A 433 6.51 -25.05 16.38
N MET A 434 5.29 -24.92 15.86
CA MET A 434 4.80 -23.65 15.31
C MET A 434 4.04 -22.92 16.40
N ILE A 435 4.45 -21.70 16.73
CA ILE A 435 3.79 -20.82 17.69
C ILE A 435 3.15 -19.67 16.93
N THR A 436 1.82 -19.64 16.94
CA THR A 436 1.03 -18.55 16.35
C THR A 436 0.52 -17.64 17.45
N ILE A 437 0.85 -16.34 17.40
CA ILE A 437 0.50 -15.35 18.44
C ILE A 437 -0.40 -14.28 17.84
N ILE A 438 -1.66 -14.22 18.31
CA ILE A 438 -2.73 -13.42 17.70
C ILE A 438 -3.41 -12.52 18.75
N PRO A 439 -3.19 -11.19 18.71
CA PRO A 439 -3.97 -10.24 19.50
C PRO A 439 -5.45 -10.22 19.10
N LEU A 440 -6.33 -10.23 20.10
CA LEU A 440 -7.79 -10.18 19.95
C LEU A 440 -8.35 -8.86 20.48
N ASN A 441 -9.54 -8.47 20.02
CA ASN A 441 -10.16 -7.20 20.39
C ASN A 441 -10.77 -7.18 21.81
N ASP A 442 -10.71 -8.29 22.54
CA ASP A 442 -11.19 -8.40 23.92
C ASP A 442 -10.07 -8.32 24.98
N GLY A 443 -8.91 -7.78 24.61
CA GLY A 443 -7.79 -7.54 25.53
C GLY A 443 -6.97 -8.80 25.85
N ARG A 444 -7.14 -9.86 25.07
CA ARG A 444 -6.41 -11.11 25.18
C ARG A 444 -5.55 -11.33 23.95
N ILE A 445 -4.52 -12.16 24.11
CA ILE A 445 -3.67 -12.64 23.02
C ILE A 445 -3.80 -14.16 23.01
N ALA A 446 -4.20 -14.71 21.87
CA ALA A 446 -4.26 -16.15 21.67
C ALA A 446 -2.87 -16.66 21.30
N VAL A 447 -2.40 -17.68 22.02
CA VAL A 447 -1.21 -18.45 21.67
C VAL A 447 -1.68 -19.84 21.24
N VAL A 448 -1.50 -20.15 19.96
CA VAL A 448 -1.90 -21.42 19.36
C VAL A 448 -0.66 -22.12 18.84
N THR A 449 -0.47 -23.38 19.24
CA THR A 449 0.68 -24.17 18.79
C THR A 449 0.28 -25.40 17.99
N ASP A 450 1.13 -25.77 17.03
CA ASP A 450 1.06 -27.02 16.27
C ASP A 450 2.45 -27.69 16.20
N GLY A 451 2.51 -28.92 15.70
CA GLY A 451 3.73 -29.74 15.68
C GLY A 451 3.85 -30.62 16.94
N ALA A 452 5.03 -30.61 17.57
CA ALA A 452 5.35 -31.45 18.73
C ALA A 452 4.52 -31.13 19.98
N VAL A 453 4.11 -29.88 20.13
CA VAL A 453 3.21 -29.44 21.20
C VAL A 453 2.01 -28.77 20.57
N LYS A 454 0.80 -29.28 20.84
CA LYS A 454 -0.46 -28.70 20.37
C LYS A 454 -1.25 -28.15 21.55
N THR A 455 -1.32 -26.84 21.66
CA THR A 455 -2.10 -26.16 22.71
C THR A 455 -2.75 -24.89 22.18
N HIS A 456 -3.75 -24.41 22.91
CA HIS A 456 -4.41 -23.15 22.66
C HIS A 456 -4.76 -22.53 24.01
N TYR A 457 -4.17 -21.38 24.31
CA TYR A 457 -4.47 -20.62 25.52
C TYR A 457 -4.42 -19.12 25.24
N PHE A 458 -4.88 -18.36 26.23
CA PHE A 458 -4.87 -16.91 26.19
C PHE A 458 -3.92 -16.35 27.23
N VAL A 459 -3.25 -15.26 26.87
CA VAL A 459 -2.47 -14.41 27.78
C VAL A 459 -3.06 -12.98 27.76
N PRO A 460 -2.90 -12.18 28.82
CA PRO A 460 -3.40 -10.81 28.83
C PRO A 460 -2.57 -9.92 27.88
N MET A 461 -3.19 -8.85 27.35
CA MET A 461 -2.55 -7.96 26.38
C MET A 461 -1.59 -6.93 27.02
N ASP A 462 -1.52 -6.85 28.35
CA ASP A 462 -0.58 -5.97 29.05
C ASP A 462 0.89 -6.30 28.76
N ILE A 463 1.18 -7.56 28.38
CA ILE A 463 2.49 -8.04 27.90
C ILE A 463 3.09 -7.17 26.78
N LEU A 464 2.26 -6.51 25.96
CA LEU A 464 2.74 -5.65 24.88
C LEU A 464 3.64 -4.52 25.40
N SER A 465 3.38 -4.01 26.60
CA SER A 465 4.22 -2.97 27.21
C SER A 465 5.64 -3.47 27.55
N GLN A 466 5.78 -4.71 28.00
CA GLN A 466 7.08 -5.34 28.25
C GLN A 466 7.80 -5.70 26.95
N ILE A 467 7.05 -6.06 25.91
CA ILE A 467 7.60 -6.29 24.56
C ILE A 467 8.17 -5.00 23.99
N ASP A 468 7.42 -3.89 24.07
CA ASP A 468 7.90 -2.57 23.62
C ASP A 468 9.14 -2.12 24.41
N GLN A 469 9.16 -2.38 25.72
CA GLN A 469 10.34 -2.13 26.55
C GLN A 469 11.54 -2.98 26.10
N LEU A 470 11.36 -4.28 25.87
CA LEU A 470 12.43 -5.17 25.42
C LEU A 470 12.99 -4.76 24.06
N LYS A 471 12.11 -4.40 23.10
CA LYS A 471 12.49 -3.86 21.79
C LYS A 471 13.35 -2.61 21.94
N ALA A 472 12.94 -1.68 22.81
CA ALA A 472 13.71 -0.46 23.08
C ALA A 472 15.09 -0.75 23.71
N MET A 473 15.19 -1.77 24.58
CA MET A 473 16.46 -2.19 25.20
C MET A 473 17.44 -2.84 24.22
N LEU A 474 16.94 -3.36 23.10
CA LEU A 474 17.74 -3.92 22.01
C LEU A 474 18.22 -2.86 21.00
N ASN A 475 17.92 -1.57 21.24
CA ASN A 475 18.40 -0.48 20.41
C ASN A 475 19.88 -0.13 20.72
N PRO A 476 20.78 -0.09 19.72
CA PRO A 476 22.19 0.17 19.95
C PRO A 476 22.52 1.61 20.42
N TYR A 477 21.60 2.58 20.28
CA TYR A 477 21.82 3.98 20.70
C TYR A 477 21.52 4.26 22.19
N GLY A 478 21.32 3.21 22.98
CA GLY A 478 21.17 3.30 24.43
C GLY A 478 21.03 1.92 25.06
N PRO A 479 22.03 1.03 24.93
CA PRO A 479 21.89 -0.36 25.32
C PRO A 479 21.66 -0.45 26.83
N ALA A 480 20.59 -1.12 27.22
CA ALA A 480 20.32 -1.41 28.63
C ALA A 480 21.39 -2.37 29.18
N PRO A 481 21.69 -2.34 30.49
CA PRO A 481 22.50 -3.36 31.12
C PRO A 481 21.90 -4.75 30.88
N GLU A 482 22.75 -5.74 30.54
CA GLU A 482 22.31 -7.09 30.19
C GLU A 482 21.37 -7.72 31.23
N ALA A 483 21.66 -7.52 32.52
CA ALA A 483 20.84 -8.05 33.60
C ALA A 483 19.41 -7.46 33.62
N GLU A 484 19.26 -6.18 33.25
CA GLU A 484 17.94 -5.54 33.15
C GLU A 484 17.18 -6.07 31.93
N LEU A 485 17.87 -6.20 30.80
CA LEU A 485 17.33 -6.81 29.58
C LEU A 485 16.87 -8.25 29.86
N GLN A 486 17.70 -9.08 30.49
CA GLN A 486 17.37 -10.46 30.86
C GLN A 486 16.15 -10.53 31.77
N GLN A 487 15.97 -9.59 32.68
CA GLN A 487 14.80 -9.55 33.57
C GLN A 487 13.50 -9.26 32.78
N VAL A 488 13.53 -8.32 31.84
CA VAL A 488 12.38 -8.02 30.97
C VAL A 488 12.13 -9.18 30.01
N ALA A 489 13.19 -9.71 29.38
CA ALA A 489 13.13 -10.86 28.49
C ALA A 489 12.53 -12.09 29.16
N LYS A 490 12.94 -12.37 30.41
CA LYS A 490 12.36 -13.44 31.22
C LYS A 490 10.89 -13.19 31.55
N THR A 491 10.52 -11.94 31.85
CA THR A 491 9.12 -11.60 32.10
C THR A 491 8.24 -11.90 30.89
N VAL A 492 8.70 -11.53 29.68
CA VAL A 492 7.99 -11.85 28.43
C VAL A 492 7.93 -13.36 28.19
N TYR A 493 9.04 -14.07 28.40
CA TYR A 493 9.12 -15.53 28.31
C TYR A 493 8.10 -16.23 29.23
N ASP A 494 8.05 -15.84 30.50
CA ASP A 494 7.17 -16.40 31.53
C ASP A 494 5.69 -16.11 31.21
N GLN A 495 5.38 -14.86 30.81
CA GLN A 495 4.01 -14.46 30.49
C GLN A 495 3.48 -15.16 29.22
N LEU A 496 4.34 -15.38 28.22
CA LEU A 496 4.03 -16.20 27.05
C LEU A 496 3.96 -17.70 27.40
N LYS A 497 4.38 -18.13 28.60
CA LYS A 497 4.38 -19.52 29.08
C LYS A 497 5.22 -20.46 28.20
N LEU A 498 6.33 -19.96 27.67
CA LEU A 498 7.17 -20.72 26.73
C LEU A 498 7.75 -22.00 27.35
N ASP A 499 8.00 -22.04 28.67
CA ASP A 499 8.38 -23.27 29.40
C ASP A 499 7.46 -24.47 29.12
N SER A 500 6.16 -24.22 28.90
CA SER A 500 5.17 -25.28 28.66
C SER A 500 5.11 -25.74 27.20
N LEU A 501 5.70 -24.95 26.31
CA LEU A 501 5.73 -25.19 24.87
C LEU A 501 7.03 -25.83 24.41
N LEU A 502 8.10 -25.59 25.15
CA LEU A 502 9.47 -25.89 24.77
C LEU A 502 10.01 -27.05 25.60
N ASN A 503 10.78 -27.93 24.96
CA ASN A 503 11.48 -29.03 25.63
C ASN A 503 12.74 -29.40 24.83
N PRO A 504 13.67 -30.20 25.39
CA PRO A 504 14.95 -30.49 24.74
C PRO A 504 14.88 -31.35 23.47
N SER A 505 13.72 -31.94 23.14
CA SER A 505 13.55 -32.68 21.87
C SER A 505 13.11 -31.80 20.70
N ILE A 506 12.71 -30.55 20.98
CA ILE A 506 12.38 -29.57 19.96
C ILE A 506 13.66 -28.86 19.56
N HIS A 507 13.97 -28.80 18.27
CA HIS A 507 15.09 -28.03 17.75
C HIS A 507 14.62 -26.83 16.93
N HIS A 508 13.44 -26.88 16.28
CA HIS A 508 12.95 -25.78 15.44
C HIS A 508 11.71 -25.07 16.02
N LEU A 509 11.78 -23.75 16.12
CA LEU A 509 10.68 -22.88 16.55
C LEU A 509 10.23 -21.99 15.39
N TYR A 510 9.05 -22.27 14.87
CA TYR A 510 8.42 -21.47 13.82
C TYR A 510 7.48 -20.44 14.45
N LEU A 511 7.70 -19.16 14.17
CA LEU A 511 6.99 -18.05 14.79
C LEU A 511 6.10 -17.37 13.75
N ASN A 512 4.80 -17.59 13.89
CA ASN A 512 3.79 -16.90 13.09
C ASN A 512 3.10 -15.82 13.92
N VAL A 513 3.73 -14.65 13.99
CA VAL A 513 3.29 -13.57 14.86
C VAL A 513 2.56 -12.47 14.09
N ASP A 514 1.74 -11.72 14.83
CA ASP A 514 1.07 -10.50 14.37
C ASP A 514 2.00 -9.28 14.43
N ARG A 515 1.57 -8.17 13.84
CA ARG A 515 2.32 -6.90 13.72
C ARG A 515 2.82 -6.36 15.05
N GLU A 516 2.04 -6.47 16.12
CA GLU A 516 2.43 -6.00 17.46
C GLU A 516 3.65 -6.75 18.02
N PHE A 517 3.88 -7.98 17.53
CA PHE A 517 5.01 -8.83 17.88
C PHE A 517 6.13 -8.82 16.83
N GLU A 518 5.92 -8.21 15.65
CA GLU A 518 7.00 -7.97 14.68
C GLU A 518 8.09 -7.12 15.33
N GLY A 519 9.35 -7.43 15.03
CA GLY A 519 10.52 -6.80 15.68
C GLY A 519 10.85 -7.34 17.08
N LEU A 520 10.04 -8.22 17.67
CA LEU A 520 10.44 -8.93 18.89
C LEU A 520 11.54 -9.95 18.53
N SER A 521 12.72 -9.81 19.12
CA SER A 521 13.75 -10.83 19.05
C SER A 521 13.44 -11.99 19.99
N PHE A 522 12.80 -13.04 19.46
CA PHE A 522 12.59 -14.27 20.21
C PHE A 522 13.92 -14.93 20.59
N ALA A 523 14.96 -14.75 19.77
CA ALA A 523 16.33 -15.16 20.07
C ALA A 523 16.84 -14.61 21.40
N ALA A 524 16.45 -13.38 21.76
CA ALA A 524 16.84 -12.71 23.01
C ALA A 524 15.91 -12.99 24.21
N LEU A 525 14.84 -13.79 24.05
CA LEU A 525 14.06 -14.21 25.20
C LEU A 525 14.89 -15.13 26.09
N TYR A 526 14.76 -14.97 27.40
CA TYR A 526 15.63 -15.58 28.40
C TYR A 526 14.82 -16.47 29.34
N ASP A 527 15.16 -17.75 29.45
CA ASP A 527 14.44 -18.71 30.32
C ASP A 527 14.85 -18.60 31.81
N GLY A 528 15.88 -17.80 32.10
CA GLY A 528 16.51 -17.69 33.42
C GLY A 528 17.93 -18.26 33.49
N GLN A 529 18.32 -19.06 32.50
CA GLN A 529 19.64 -19.68 32.36
C GLN A 529 20.26 -19.42 30.98
N HIS A 530 19.45 -19.52 29.92
CA HIS A 530 19.86 -19.43 28.54
C HIS A 530 18.94 -18.53 27.73
N TYR A 531 19.51 -17.88 26.72
CA TYR A 531 18.71 -17.28 25.66
C TYR A 531 18.14 -18.38 24.76
N LEU A 532 16.94 -18.17 24.22
CA LEU A 532 16.27 -19.18 23.38
C LEU A 532 17.14 -19.66 22.21
N ILE A 533 17.90 -18.75 21.58
CA ILE A 533 18.74 -19.09 20.43
C ILE A 533 19.87 -20.07 20.77
N GLU A 534 20.28 -20.16 22.04
CA GLU A 534 21.33 -21.11 22.45
C GLU A 534 20.84 -22.58 22.34
N THR A 535 19.53 -22.80 22.32
CA THR A 535 18.92 -24.14 22.29
C THR A 535 18.16 -24.40 20.99
N TYR A 536 17.48 -23.38 20.44
CA TYR A 536 16.53 -23.55 19.36
C TYR A 536 16.92 -22.79 18.10
N GLU A 537 16.69 -23.40 16.94
CA GLU A 537 16.67 -22.75 15.64
C GLU A 537 15.35 -21.99 15.47
N ILE A 538 15.42 -20.67 15.30
CA ILE A 538 14.24 -19.79 15.29
C ILE A 538 13.95 -19.33 13.86
N HIS A 539 12.73 -19.55 13.41
CA HIS A 539 12.22 -19.25 12.08
C HIS A 539 11.01 -18.32 12.18
N TYR A 540 10.98 -17.24 11.42
CA TYR A 540 9.84 -16.32 11.35
C TYR A 540 9.07 -16.54 10.06
N GLY A 541 7.75 -16.73 10.16
CA GLY A 541 6.89 -16.97 9.00
C GLY A 541 6.28 -18.36 8.98
N GLU A 542 6.04 -18.91 7.79
CA GLU A 542 5.51 -20.26 7.62
C GLU A 542 6.65 -21.27 7.48
N ALA A 543 6.44 -22.49 7.95
CA ALA A 543 7.42 -23.55 7.74
C ALA A 543 7.55 -23.84 6.25
N ILE A 544 8.79 -23.97 5.78
CA ILE A 544 9.12 -24.44 4.44
C ILE A 544 9.70 -25.84 4.56
N GLN A 545 9.39 -26.72 3.60
CA GLN A 545 10.13 -27.98 3.51
C GLN A 545 11.59 -27.68 3.20
N SER A 546 12.46 -27.98 4.17
CA SER A 546 13.91 -27.91 3.98
C SER A 546 14.29 -28.71 2.74
N THR A 547 14.80 -28.01 1.75
CA THR A 547 15.47 -28.65 0.63
C THR A 547 16.97 -28.60 0.92
N ASN A 548 17.62 -29.76 0.93
CA ASN A 548 19.07 -29.85 1.03
C ASN A 548 19.66 -29.25 -0.24
N GLU A 549 19.89 -27.94 -0.21
CA GLU A 549 20.41 -27.19 -1.35
C GLU A 549 21.92 -27.05 -1.25
N SER A 550 22.59 -27.30 -2.38
CA SER A 550 24.04 -27.15 -2.44
C SER A 550 24.39 -25.66 -2.51
N PRO A 551 25.21 -25.11 -1.59
CA PRO A 551 25.60 -23.70 -1.57
C PRO A 551 26.64 -23.34 -2.67
N ASP A 552 26.58 -24.02 -3.83
CA ASP A 552 27.65 -24.06 -4.83
C ASP A 552 27.80 -22.76 -5.64
N SER A 553 26.83 -21.85 -5.58
CA SER A 553 26.87 -20.57 -6.28
C SER A 553 26.42 -19.41 -5.39
N LEU A 554 27.39 -18.59 -4.99
CA LEU A 554 27.20 -17.39 -4.19
C LEU A 554 27.55 -16.14 -5.01
N LEU A 555 26.70 -15.13 -4.99
CA LEU A 555 27.01 -13.76 -5.39
C LEU A 555 27.01 -12.88 -4.14
N ALA A 556 28.14 -12.22 -3.87
CA ALA A 556 28.27 -11.33 -2.72
C ALA A 556 28.50 -9.89 -3.19
N ALA A 557 27.81 -8.93 -2.58
CA ALA A 557 27.89 -7.52 -2.92
C ALA A 557 27.92 -6.64 -1.67
N GLY A 558 28.60 -5.48 -1.73
CA GLY A 558 28.55 -4.54 -0.61
C GLY A 558 29.21 -3.19 -0.83
N ILE A 559 28.91 -2.28 0.09
CA ILE A 559 29.43 -0.91 0.15
C ILE A 559 30.17 -0.72 1.48
N SER A 560 31.47 -0.45 1.43
CA SER A 560 32.28 -0.18 2.62
C SER A 560 32.67 1.29 2.79
N GLU A 561 32.55 2.07 1.71
CA GLU A 561 33.02 3.46 1.62
C GLU A 561 31.92 4.35 1.05
N PRO A 562 31.82 5.63 1.49
CA PRO A 562 30.87 6.58 0.92
C PRO A 562 31.29 6.95 -0.51
N ASN A 563 30.31 7.12 -1.39
CA ASN A 563 30.54 7.65 -2.73
C ASN A 563 30.26 9.16 -2.72
N THR A 564 31.30 9.97 -2.94
CA THR A 564 31.20 11.44 -2.96
C THR A 564 30.38 12.01 -4.14
N GLU A 565 30.09 11.20 -5.17
CA GLU A 565 29.28 11.60 -6.33
C GLU A 565 27.77 11.44 -6.10
N LEU A 566 27.38 10.58 -5.16
CA LEU A 566 26.04 10.58 -4.58
C LEU A 566 26.06 11.49 -3.36
N ASP A 567 24.94 12.13 -3.03
CA ASP A 567 24.80 12.78 -1.72
C ASP A 567 24.66 11.72 -0.62
N THR A 568 25.71 10.93 -0.39
CA THR A 568 25.83 9.93 0.67
C THR A 568 26.72 10.44 1.81
N THR A 569 27.01 11.74 1.82
CA THR A 569 27.90 12.38 2.80
C THR A 569 27.40 12.29 4.24
N PHE A 570 26.12 11.95 4.43
CA PHE A 570 25.50 11.67 5.73
C PHE A 570 25.70 10.21 6.22
N LEU A 571 26.25 9.32 5.39
CA LEU A 571 26.44 7.92 5.75
C LEU A 571 27.85 7.66 6.32
N THR A 572 27.88 7.01 7.47
CA THR A 572 29.14 6.57 8.10
C THR A 572 29.76 5.45 7.25
N PRO A 573 31.07 5.50 6.94
CA PRO A 573 31.76 4.37 6.31
C PRO A 573 31.57 3.07 7.10
N ILE A 574 31.47 1.93 6.41
CA ILE A 574 31.37 0.60 7.03
C ILE A 574 32.57 -0.28 6.59
N PRO A 575 33.81 -0.03 7.08
CA PRO A 575 34.98 -0.77 6.63
C PRO A 575 34.88 -2.30 6.84
N ALA A 576 34.09 -2.73 7.82
CA ALA A 576 33.85 -4.13 8.15
C ALA A 576 33.25 -4.93 6.97
N VAL A 577 32.48 -4.29 6.07
CA VAL A 577 31.91 -4.93 4.87
C VAL A 577 33.00 -5.52 3.97
N SER A 578 34.13 -4.82 3.80
CA SER A 578 35.24 -5.34 3.00
C SER A 578 35.88 -6.59 3.63
N ALA A 579 35.93 -6.63 4.96
CA ALA A 579 36.41 -7.79 5.70
C ALA A 579 35.42 -8.96 5.62
N GLU A 580 34.12 -8.68 5.72
CA GLU A 580 33.02 -9.64 5.59
C GLU A 580 33.04 -10.35 4.25
N LEU A 581 33.01 -9.61 3.14
CA LEU A 581 33.05 -10.21 1.80
C LEU A 581 34.32 -11.05 1.57
N ARG A 582 35.45 -10.66 2.17
CA ARG A 582 36.71 -11.42 2.10
C ARG A 582 36.63 -12.71 2.92
N ALA A 583 36.07 -12.67 4.12
CA ALA A 583 35.92 -13.84 4.98
C ALA A 583 34.96 -14.86 4.36
N ILE A 584 33.81 -14.39 3.85
CA ILE A 584 32.85 -15.22 3.11
C ILE A 584 33.56 -15.98 1.99
N SER A 585 34.45 -15.30 1.26
CA SER A 585 35.20 -15.90 0.15
C SER A 585 36.19 -17.00 0.54
N GLN A 586 36.60 -17.05 1.81
CA GLN A 586 37.48 -18.08 2.34
C GLN A 586 36.68 -19.32 2.76
N SER A 587 35.46 -19.13 3.29
CA SER A 587 34.59 -20.23 3.74
C SER A 587 33.85 -20.89 2.58
N LEU A 588 33.27 -20.09 1.68
CA LEU A 588 32.51 -20.53 0.52
C LEU A 588 32.99 -19.76 -0.70
N LYS A 589 33.40 -20.46 -1.76
CA LYS A 589 33.98 -19.81 -2.95
C LYS A 589 32.89 -19.06 -3.72
N PRO A 590 32.80 -17.70 -3.66
CA PRO A 590 31.79 -16.98 -4.39
C PRO A 590 32.05 -17.12 -5.89
N SER A 591 30.97 -17.19 -6.63
CA SER A 591 31.01 -17.06 -8.07
C SER A 591 31.44 -15.64 -8.48
N LYS A 592 31.09 -14.63 -7.68
CA LYS A 592 31.45 -13.21 -7.89
C LYS A 592 31.34 -12.38 -6.61
N ILE A 593 32.19 -11.36 -6.50
CA ILE A 593 32.13 -10.31 -5.49
C ILE A 593 32.00 -8.95 -6.20
N LEU A 594 31.12 -8.09 -5.71
CA LEU A 594 30.96 -6.70 -6.15
C LEU A 594 31.13 -5.79 -4.92
N LEU A 595 32.22 -5.03 -4.85
CA LEU A 595 32.51 -4.12 -3.74
C LEU A 595 32.65 -2.69 -4.26
N ASN A 596 32.06 -1.72 -3.56
CA ASN A 596 32.18 -0.29 -3.86
C ASN A 596 31.87 0.00 -5.33
N ASP A 597 32.80 0.58 -6.10
CA ASP A 597 32.63 0.94 -7.52
C ASP A 597 32.26 -0.23 -8.46
N ALA A 598 32.44 -1.48 -8.01
CA ALA A 598 31.95 -2.65 -8.70
C ALA A 598 30.47 -2.97 -8.42
N PHE A 599 29.88 -2.43 -7.35
CA PHE A 599 28.49 -2.68 -6.95
C PHE A 599 27.54 -1.59 -7.46
N THR A 600 27.53 -1.38 -8.78
CA THR A 600 26.54 -0.54 -9.47
C THR A 600 25.32 -1.35 -9.87
N LEU A 601 24.16 -0.71 -10.01
CA LEU A 601 22.91 -1.38 -10.41
C LEU A 601 23.09 -2.22 -11.67
N ASN A 602 23.64 -1.61 -12.73
CA ASN A 602 23.82 -2.28 -14.02
C ASN A 602 24.72 -3.52 -13.90
N ARG A 603 25.87 -3.41 -13.22
CA ARG A 603 26.78 -4.55 -13.05
C ARG A 603 26.18 -5.63 -12.17
N PHE A 604 25.50 -5.23 -11.09
CA PHE A 604 24.79 -6.15 -10.21
C PHE A 604 23.73 -6.94 -10.97
N THR A 605 22.82 -6.27 -11.69
CA THR A 605 21.78 -6.92 -12.49
C THR A 605 22.37 -7.89 -13.52
N ASN A 606 23.46 -7.52 -14.20
CA ASN A 606 24.12 -8.39 -15.17
C ASN A 606 24.72 -9.64 -14.52
N GLU A 607 25.45 -9.49 -13.40
CA GLU A 607 26.09 -10.63 -12.73
C GLU A 607 25.06 -11.52 -12.03
N LEU A 608 24.00 -10.94 -11.47
CA LEU A 608 22.89 -11.66 -10.84
C LEU A 608 22.16 -12.53 -11.89
N ASN A 609 21.80 -11.96 -13.04
CA ASN A 609 21.13 -12.70 -14.13
C ASN A 609 22.05 -13.71 -14.82
N ALA A 610 23.33 -13.37 -15.03
CA ALA A 610 24.26 -14.25 -15.74
C ALA A 610 24.64 -15.50 -14.93
N ARG A 611 24.52 -15.42 -13.60
CA ARG A 611 24.96 -16.49 -12.69
C ARG A 611 23.81 -17.27 -12.08
N SER A 612 22.64 -16.65 -11.91
CA SER A 612 21.51 -17.21 -11.17
C SER A 612 21.98 -17.89 -9.87
N PRO A 613 22.60 -17.12 -8.95
CA PRO A 613 23.24 -17.70 -7.77
C PRO A 613 22.18 -18.35 -6.87
N ALA A 614 22.54 -19.45 -6.19
CA ALA A 614 21.69 -20.04 -5.16
C ALA A 614 21.60 -19.12 -3.93
N ILE A 615 22.73 -18.48 -3.57
CA ILE A 615 22.84 -17.55 -2.45
C ILE A 615 23.19 -16.16 -2.96
N LEU A 616 22.35 -15.18 -2.61
CA LEU A 616 22.64 -13.76 -2.75
C LEU A 616 23.00 -13.16 -1.38
N HIS A 617 24.15 -12.52 -1.26
CA HIS A 617 24.55 -11.80 -0.07
C HIS A 617 24.79 -10.32 -0.38
N MET A 618 24.16 -9.45 0.40
CA MET A 618 24.26 -7.99 0.26
C MET A 618 24.57 -7.37 1.62
N ALA A 619 25.69 -6.66 1.71
CA ALA A 619 26.11 -5.93 2.91
C ALA A 619 26.28 -4.45 2.57
N THR A 620 25.28 -3.63 2.90
CA THR A 620 25.21 -2.22 2.49
C THR A 620 24.45 -1.36 3.51
N HIS A 621 24.30 -0.06 3.25
CA HIS A 621 23.38 0.79 4.00
C HIS A 621 21.94 0.57 3.54
N SER A 622 21.02 0.62 4.48
CA SER A 622 19.58 0.68 4.22
C SER A 622 18.96 1.81 5.00
N LYS A 623 17.84 2.31 4.48
CA LYS A 623 16.99 3.32 5.09
C LYS A 623 15.59 2.74 5.13
N PHE A 624 15.03 2.58 6.32
CA PHE A 624 13.63 2.18 6.47
C PHE A 624 12.71 3.40 6.55
N SER A 625 11.51 3.28 5.95
CA SER A 625 10.44 4.25 6.10
C SER A 625 9.08 3.57 6.17
N SER A 626 8.15 4.19 6.89
CA SER A 626 6.74 3.79 6.90
C SER A 626 6.06 3.95 5.54
N ASP A 627 6.62 4.76 4.63
CA ASP A 627 6.26 4.74 3.21
C ASP A 627 7.23 3.77 2.50
N PRO A 628 6.76 2.62 1.97
CA PRO A 628 7.62 1.67 1.26
C PRO A 628 8.46 2.27 0.13
N ARG A 629 7.99 3.39 -0.46
CA ARG A 629 8.67 4.13 -1.52
C ARG A 629 9.82 5.00 -1.00
N ALA A 630 9.86 5.27 0.30
CA ALA A 630 10.96 5.97 0.95
C ALA A 630 11.94 5.01 1.67
N THR A 631 11.65 3.70 1.62
CA THR A 631 12.61 2.65 2.00
C THR A 631 13.58 2.42 0.86
N ALA A 632 14.87 2.29 1.16
CA ALA A 632 15.91 2.10 0.16
C ALA A 632 17.10 1.27 0.69
N LEU A 633 17.75 0.56 -0.23
CA LEU A 633 19.08 -0.02 -0.09
C LEU A 633 20.06 0.83 -0.91
N LEU A 634 21.28 0.99 -0.42
CA LEU A 634 22.30 1.73 -1.14
C LEU A 634 23.09 0.81 -2.08
N MET A 635 23.22 1.23 -3.34
CA MET A 635 24.21 0.72 -4.28
C MET A 635 25.26 1.82 -4.52
N TRP A 636 26.33 1.51 -5.24
CA TRP A 636 27.41 2.48 -5.45
C TRP A 636 26.97 3.72 -6.23
N ASP A 637 26.04 3.55 -7.17
CA ASP A 637 25.62 4.60 -8.11
C ASP A 637 24.20 5.13 -7.86
N GLN A 638 23.42 4.52 -6.96
CA GLN A 638 22.07 4.98 -6.62
C GLN A 638 21.50 4.30 -5.36
N GLU A 639 20.39 4.85 -4.86
CA GLU A 639 19.46 4.16 -3.96
C GLU A 639 18.52 3.25 -4.77
N ILE A 640 18.24 2.04 -4.27
CA ILE A 640 17.27 1.10 -4.86
C ILE A 640 16.18 0.78 -3.83
N ASN A 641 14.91 0.96 -4.19
CA ASN A 641 13.80 0.64 -3.28
C ASN A 641 13.54 -0.88 -3.22
N PRO A 642 12.85 -1.37 -2.16
CA PRO A 642 12.49 -2.78 -2.01
C PRO A 642 11.81 -3.39 -3.25
N PHE A 643 11.02 -2.61 -3.98
CA PHE A 643 10.25 -3.11 -5.11
C PHE A 643 11.13 -3.43 -6.33
N GLU A 644 12.07 -2.55 -6.63
CA GLU A 644 13.01 -2.73 -7.73
C GLU A 644 13.96 -3.90 -7.44
N ILE A 645 14.57 -3.93 -6.25
CA ILE A 645 15.48 -5.02 -5.89
C ILE A 645 14.74 -6.37 -5.85
N GLY A 646 13.50 -6.40 -5.36
CA GLY A 646 12.68 -7.62 -5.33
C GLY A 646 12.39 -8.17 -6.70
N THR A 647 12.14 -7.30 -7.67
CA THR A 647 11.95 -7.70 -9.06
C THR A 647 13.24 -8.27 -9.66
N LEU A 648 14.39 -7.63 -9.41
CA LEU A 648 15.69 -8.14 -9.86
C LEU A 648 16.01 -9.51 -9.27
N ILE A 649 15.79 -9.67 -7.97
CA ILE A 649 16.03 -10.92 -7.26
C ILE A 649 15.10 -12.02 -7.79
N ARG A 650 13.79 -11.75 -7.88
CA ARG A 650 12.80 -12.70 -8.43
C ARG A 650 13.20 -13.21 -9.81
N ASN A 651 13.61 -12.31 -10.70
CA ASN A 651 13.97 -12.66 -12.08
C ASN A 651 15.20 -13.58 -12.16
N ALA A 652 16.14 -13.42 -11.24
CA ALA A 652 17.33 -14.25 -11.17
C ALA A 652 17.11 -15.56 -10.40
N GLY A 653 16.14 -15.58 -9.48
CA GLY A 653 15.67 -16.74 -8.74
C GLY A 653 16.66 -17.34 -7.73
N PRO A 654 17.40 -16.55 -6.91
CA PRO A 654 18.11 -17.13 -5.78
C PRO A 654 17.10 -17.66 -4.76
N ARG A 655 17.46 -18.76 -4.12
CA ARG A 655 16.62 -19.40 -3.11
C ARG A 655 16.91 -18.89 -1.69
N ILE A 656 18.10 -18.34 -1.51
CA ILE A 656 18.56 -17.75 -0.25
C ILE A 656 19.03 -16.32 -0.52
N ALA A 657 18.55 -15.37 0.29
CA ALA A 657 19.12 -14.04 0.36
C ALA A 657 19.54 -13.70 1.79
N ILE A 658 20.68 -13.03 1.90
CA ILE A 658 21.24 -12.54 3.15
C ILE A 658 21.43 -11.03 2.98
N LEU A 659 20.60 -10.26 3.67
CA LEU A 659 20.62 -8.80 3.67
C LEU A 659 21.26 -8.34 4.99
N SER A 660 22.58 -8.22 4.98
CA SER A 660 23.40 -7.74 6.10
C SER A 660 23.39 -6.20 6.09
N SER A 661 22.22 -5.60 6.32
CA SER A 661 22.04 -4.15 6.35
C SER A 661 21.00 -3.73 7.39
N CYS A 662 21.20 -2.57 8.02
CA CYS A 662 20.40 -2.09 9.15
C CYS A 662 18.89 -2.04 8.88
N GLU A 663 18.07 -2.43 9.86
CA GLU A 663 16.60 -2.30 9.79
C GLU A 663 15.94 -3.00 8.58
N THR A 664 16.58 -4.02 8.01
CA THR A 664 16.05 -4.72 6.82
C THR A 664 14.72 -5.43 7.08
N ALA A 665 14.55 -6.09 8.20
CA ALA A 665 13.29 -6.72 8.58
C ALA A 665 12.32 -5.78 9.31
N GLN A 666 12.68 -4.51 9.55
CA GLN A 666 11.81 -3.54 10.23
C GLN A 666 10.63 -3.16 9.34
N GLY A 667 9.46 -2.90 9.94
CA GLY A 667 8.24 -2.51 9.21
C GLY A 667 7.43 -3.65 8.62
N GLY A 668 7.78 -4.90 8.92
CA GLY A 668 7.08 -6.08 8.43
C GLY A 668 7.00 -6.07 6.91
N ARG A 669 5.82 -6.38 6.38
CA ARG A 669 5.55 -6.48 4.93
C ARG A 669 5.79 -5.19 4.15
N LEU A 670 5.91 -4.04 4.83
CA LEU A 670 6.24 -2.74 4.23
C LEU A 670 7.76 -2.47 4.16
N GLY A 671 8.57 -3.26 4.87
CA GLY A 671 10.04 -3.23 4.83
C GLY A 671 10.67 -4.32 3.96
N LEU A 672 11.94 -4.67 4.17
CA LEU A 672 12.65 -5.69 3.37
C LEU A 672 12.30 -7.13 3.79
N SER A 673 11.35 -7.37 4.70
CA SER A 673 10.72 -8.69 4.83
C SER A 673 9.62 -8.91 3.79
N GLY A 674 8.92 -7.84 3.37
CA GLY A 674 8.06 -7.85 2.17
C GLY A 674 8.83 -8.16 0.88
N LEU A 675 10.12 -7.82 0.85
CA LEU A 675 11.04 -8.19 -0.21
C LEU A 675 11.20 -9.72 -0.34
N ALA A 676 11.20 -10.53 0.73
CA ALA A 676 11.29 -11.99 0.59
C ALA A 676 10.13 -12.54 -0.26
N VAL A 677 8.92 -12.09 0.06
CA VAL A 677 7.71 -12.47 -0.67
C VAL A 677 7.75 -11.94 -2.10
N GLN A 678 8.13 -10.67 -2.28
CA GLN A 678 8.22 -10.06 -3.60
C GLN A 678 9.36 -10.66 -4.44
N ALA A 679 10.41 -11.17 -3.84
CA ALA A 679 11.51 -11.80 -4.53
C ALA A 679 11.31 -13.31 -4.71
N ASN A 680 10.27 -13.89 -4.09
CA ASN A 680 10.01 -15.33 -4.07
C ASN A 680 11.21 -16.15 -3.57
N ILE A 681 11.77 -15.72 -2.43
CA ILE A 681 12.94 -16.33 -1.79
C ILE A 681 12.45 -17.19 -0.63
N ASN A 682 12.92 -18.43 -0.57
CA ASN A 682 12.58 -19.38 0.49
C ASN A 682 13.17 -18.95 1.83
N HIS A 683 14.45 -18.58 1.85
CA HIS A 683 15.16 -18.21 3.07
C HIS A 683 15.73 -16.79 2.97
N LEU A 684 15.21 -15.88 3.78
CA LEU A 684 15.76 -14.53 3.93
C LEU A 684 16.38 -14.38 5.32
N VAL A 685 17.70 -14.17 5.38
CA VAL A 685 18.37 -13.69 6.59
C VAL A 685 18.43 -12.16 6.53
N ALA A 686 17.85 -11.49 7.52
CA ALA A 686 17.76 -10.03 7.60
C ALA A 686 17.84 -9.56 9.06
N THR A 687 17.94 -8.26 9.30
CA THR A 687 18.04 -7.65 10.63
C THR A 687 16.81 -6.80 10.94
N HIS A 688 16.14 -7.00 12.07
CA HIS A 688 14.95 -6.19 12.38
C HIS A 688 15.26 -4.80 12.97
N GLU A 689 16.50 -4.54 13.33
CA GLU A 689 16.98 -3.32 13.97
C GLU A 689 18.37 -2.97 13.40
N LEU A 690 18.94 -1.87 13.89
CA LEU A 690 20.32 -1.46 13.62
C LEU A 690 21.33 -2.47 14.19
N VAL A 691 22.40 -2.72 13.45
CA VAL A 691 23.44 -3.69 13.84
C VAL A 691 24.81 -3.03 13.82
N ASP A 692 25.63 -3.37 14.80
CA ASP A 692 27.04 -3.01 14.82
C ASP A 692 27.80 -3.72 13.69
N SER A 693 28.59 -2.97 12.92
CA SER A 693 29.24 -3.50 11.73
C SER A 693 30.33 -4.55 12.02
N GLU A 694 31.02 -4.48 13.17
CA GLU A 694 32.02 -5.47 13.55
C GLU A 694 31.36 -6.76 14.04
N ALA A 695 30.25 -6.63 14.77
CA ALA A 695 29.42 -7.77 15.15
C ALA A 695 28.82 -8.48 13.92
N ALA A 696 28.28 -7.72 12.96
CA ALA A 696 27.76 -8.27 11.71
C ALA A 696 28.83 -9.04 10.93
N PHE A 697 30.03 -8.46 10.77
CA PHE A 697 31.18 -9.12 10.17
C PHE A 697 31.50 -10.46 10.85
N LEU A 698 31.60 -10.47 12.18
CA LEU A 698 31.94 -11.67 12.94
C LEU A 698 30.85 -12.73 12.81
N LEU A 699 29.58 -12.34 12.97
CA LEU A 699 28.43 -13.22 12.84
C LEU A 699 28.37 -13.86 11.46
N MET A 700 28.52 -13.08 10.39
CA MET A 700 28.51 -13.60 9.03
C MET A 700 29.71 -14.51 8.75
N THR A 701 30.89 -14.21 9.30
CA THR A 701 32.03 -15.13 9.21
C THR A 701 31.69 -16.50 9.82
N ARG A 702 31.12 -16.52 11.04
CA ARG A 702 30.72 -17.77 11.71
C ARG A 702 29.60 -18.50 10.98
N PHE A 703 28.63 -17.74 10.46
CA PHE A 703 27.53 -18.28 9.67
C PHE A 703 28.05 -19.02 8.43
N TYR A 704 28.92 -18.40 7.65
CA TYR A 704 29.45 -19.03 6.43
C TYR A 704 30.44 -20.16 6.73
N ASP A 705 31.20 -20.08 7.83
CA ASP A 705 32.05 -21.20 8.29
C ASP A 705 31.20 -22.44 8.63
N ALA A 706 30.06 -22.25 9.31
CA ALA A 706 29.12 -23.32 9.64
C ALA A 706 28.42 -23.88 8.39
N LEU A 707 27.99 -22.99 7.49
CA LEU A 707 27.35 -23.38 6.22
C LEU A 707 28.31 -24.18 5.33
N ALA A 708 29.59 -23.78 5.27
CA ALA A 708 30.64 -24.50 4.55
C ALA A 708 30.91 -25.92 5.13
N GLN A 709 30.57 -26.14 6.40
CA GLN A 709 30.65 -27.45 7.05
C GLN A 709 29.41 -28.32 6.83
N GLY A 710 28.43 -27.85 6.04
CA GLY A 710 27.22 -28.58 5.68
C GLY A 710 26.06 -28.43 6.65
N GLN A 711 26.10 -27.43 7.55
CA GLN A 711 24.94 -27.08 8.37
C GLN A 711 23.87 -26.40 7.52
N SER A 712 22.60 -26.50 7.93
CA SER A 712 21.51 -25.74 7.29
C SER A 712 21.67 -24.23 7.52
N ILE A 713 20.88 -23.41 6.83
CA ILE A 713 20.85 -21.95 7.03
C ILE A 713 20.45 -21.61 8.47
N SER A 714 19.41 -22.25 8.99
CA SER A 714 18.92 -22.06 10.36
C SER A 714 19.95 -22.48 11.41
N GLN A 715 20.60 -23.63 11.21
CA GLN A 715 21.71 -24.10 12.07
C GLN A 715 22.90 -23.15 12.04
N SER A 716 23.28 -22.70 10.85
CA SER A 716 24.41 -21.78 10.68
C SER A 716 24.16 -20.43 11.36
N LEU A 717 22.93 -19.92 11.29
CA LEU A 717 22.54 -18.68 11.96
C LEU A 717 22.53 -18.85 13.48
N GLN A 718 21.89 -19.91 13.98
CA GLN A 718 21.88 -20.23 15.40
C GLN A 718 23.31 -20.41 15.95
N HIS A 719 24.15 -21.16 15.23
CA HIS A 719 25.55 -21.37 15.58
C HIS A 719 26.30 -20.05 15.72
N ALA A 720 26.16 -19.15 14.73
CA ALA A 720 26.82 -17.87 14.74
C ALA A 720 26.34 -16.99 15.92
N GLN A 721 25.03 -16.93 16.17
CA GLN A 721 24.48 -16.16 17.29
C GLN A 721 24.94 -16.71 18.64
N ALA A 722 24.93 -18.04 18.82
CA ALA A 722 25.41 -18.69 20.03
C ALA A 722 26.93 -18.53 20.26
N ASP A 723 27.74 -18.44 19.19
CA ASP A 723 29.17 -18.13 19.30
C ASP A 723 29.41 -16.68 19.77
N LEU A 724 28.62 -15.73 19.26
CA LEU A 724 28.70 -14.32 19.68
C LEU A 724 28.34 -14.14 21.15
N ILE A 725 27.32 -14.85 21.67
CA ILE A 725 26.96 -14.86 23.11
C ILE A 725 28.17 -15.17 24.00
N ARG A 726 29.09 -16.03 23.53
CA ARG A 726 30.29 -16.46 24.28
C ARG A 726 31.50 -15.55 24.04
N THR A 727 31.38 -14.55 23.18
CA THR A 727 32.46 -13.65 22.80
C THR A 727 32.48 -12.42 23.72
N GLN A 728 33.61 -12.18 24.38
CA GLN A 728 33.73 -11.16 25.43
C GLN A 728 33.20 -9.77 25.05
N PHE A 729 33.36 -9.33 23.81
CA PHE A 729 32.91 -8.00 23.34
C PHE A 729 31.53 -7.99 22.69
N PHE A 730 31.02 -9.15 22.28
CA PHE A 730 29.77 -9.28 21.51
C PHE A 730 28.71 -10.15 22.19
N HIS A 731 28.89 -10.45 23.49
CA HIS A 731 27.98 -11.28 24.28
C HIS A 731 26.58 -10.68 24.42
N HIS A 732 26.48 -9.34 24.47
CA HIS A 732 25.22 -8.64 24.67
C HIS A 732 24.24 -8.87 23.50
N PRO A 733 22.93 -9.12 23.77
CA PRO A 733 21.92 -9.39 22.74
C PRO A 733 21.87 -8.45 21.55
N ILE A 734 22.15 -7.15 21.76
CA ILE A 734 22.17 -6.12 20.70
C ILE A 734 23.04 -6.48 19.48
N TYR A 735 24.03 -7.36 19.64
CA TYR A 735 24.99 -7.69 18.59
C TYR A 735 24.56 -8.87 17.71
N TRP A 736 23.78 -9.80 18.25
CA TRP A 736 23.45 -11.05 17.57
C TRP A 736 21.95 -11.26 17.39
N SER A 737 21.12 -10.76 18.31
CA SER A 737 19.67 -10.94 18.30
C SER A 737 18.92 -10.19 17.20
N PRO A 738 19.47 -9.14 16.55
CA PRO A 738 18.81 -8.50 15.42
C PRO A 738 18.65 -9.39 14.19
N PHE A 739 19.56 -10.33 13.97
CA PHE A 739 19.52 -11.23 12.82
C PHE A 739 18.42 -12.26 13.00
N ILE A 740 17.51 -12.32 12.02
CA ILE A 740 16.40 -13.24 11.98
C ILE A 740 16.38 -14.00 10.65
N LEU A 741 15.88 -15.23 10.70
CA LEU A 741 15.58 -16.02 9.52
C LEU A 741 14.08 -15.91 9.23
N ILE A 742 13.73 -15.36 8.08
CA ILE A 742 12.38 -15.27 7.56
C ILE A 742 12.20 -16.36 6.50
N GLU A 743 11.12 -17.12 6.65
CA GLU A 743 10.72 -18.19 5.74
C GLU A 743 9.28 -17.93 5.27
N GLU A 744 9.12 -17.76 3.95
CA GLU A 744 7.84 -17.58 3.29
C GLU A 744 7.77 -18.55 2.08
N ASN A 745 6.64 -19.25 1.92
CA ASN A 745 6.43 -20.34 0.94
C ASN A 745 5.56 -19.93 -0.25
#